data_AF-A0A9P5YZI0-F1
#
_entry.id   AF-A0A9P5YZI0-F1
#
_cell.length_a   1.000
_cell.length_b   1.000
_cell.length_c   1.000
_cell.angle_alpha   90.00
_cell.angle_beta   90.00
_cell.angle_gamma   90.00
#
_symmetry.space_group_name_H-M   'P 1'
#
loop_
_entity.id
_entity.type
_entity.pdbx_description
1 polymer ?
#
loop_
_entity_poly.entity_id
_entity_poly.type
_entity_poly.pdbx_seq_one_letter_code
_entity_poly.pdbx_strand_id
1 'polypeptide(L)'
;MKTLFLVQFLLYIAALASQVTDYAPKTNVECPDLSTAPLIRSFSPQNQTLHPAEVGYVATRRNTVIPAAWADWIGDGSSLGYNLASFNSSLFPNIGFAIPGGGLRAAQYGAAVLQALDARNSSAKAAGTGGLLQVASYITGLSGGSWVTGSLLFNNWPTVDDLVFGNGQDLSGWLLDLPFATPDGDNVLSDLNQAFFGSVLWSIIAKDSQGIDTSITDPWSRMISYHFLNQTSRQNFFTNDTGHGAGQLWSDIPLIPAYQNHSVPFPIIVADSRPTGSNLTTVLPLDSVVYEITPLELASYDPFLSTGMNLTYAGTHLSAGRSPTGSSCVTGFDQAGFIMGSSASLFNQILDFAHNTISQFSQNDGNALLYLLNRQLTDVRTRADDVANWPNPFQGQRTDVFQDANATWLELIDGASNQENVPYGPLLVKARNLDVIVTVEGSADDPINNWPNGSSPIQTSLRQFQFLQETHKSFPPIPTTPQDFIDTGVNARPTFFGCDPGATDDFPLVIYLPNAPPISGSDPVTNTATFQLSYTLLHTRLFFNQVHTNIISGFTPNSNNPDSNWGKCLQCAAFDRARSKVTPPIQRSTLCLQCFKQYCFDPANPPSKAELPNRKLIFVDPDPQGLSKIELLFSDNKFKFIGGLIGLVAFIALLSIGL
;
A
#
# COMPACT_ATOMS: atom_id res chain seq x y z
N MET A 1 -21.27 -43.08 -10.54
CA MET A 1 -19.95 -42.43 -10.41
C MET A 1 -19.92 -40.95 -10.86
N LYS A 2 -21.01 -40.37 -11.38
CA LYS A 2 -21.10 -38.92 -11.70
C LYS A 2 -21.89 -38.08 -10.67
N THR A 3 -22.52 -38.73 -9.69
CA THR A 3 -23.33 -38.07 -8.66
C THR A 3 -22.58 -37.81 -7.36
N LEU A 4 -21.36 -38.36 -7.20
CA LEU A 4 -20.53 -38.16 -6.01
C LEU A 4 -19.62 -36.91 -6.12
N PHE A 5 -19.35 -36.45 -7.34
CA PHE A 5 -18.53 -35.25 -7.59
C PHE A 5 -19.28 -33.94 -7.40
N LEU A 6 -20.62 -33.93 -7.50
CA LEU A 6 -21.41 -32.72 -7.24
C LEU A 6 -21.58 -32.41 -5.74
N VAL A 7 -21.52 -33.44 -4.88
CA VAL A 7 -21.70 -33.25 -3.42
C VAL A 7 -20.43 -32.69 -2.76
N GLN A 8 -19.26 -32.89 -3.37
CA GLN A 8 -18.00 -32.30 -2.90
C GLN A 8 -17.79 -30.84 -3.35
N PHE A 9 -18.49 -30.39 -4.40
CA PHE A 9 -18.47 -28.98 -4.84
C PHE A 9 -19.51 -28.11 -4.11
N LEU A 10 -20.56 -28.73 -3.54
CA LEU A 10 -21.62 -28.03 -2.80
C LEU A 10 -21.37 -27.91 -1.29
N LEU A 11 -20.28 -28.50 -0.76
CA LEU A 11 -19.84 -28.31 0.63
C LEU A 11 -18.93 -27.09 0.83
N TYR A 12 -18.67 -26.30 -0.23
CA TYR A 12 -17.92 -25.04 -0.16
C TYR A 12 -18.81 -23.78 -0.18
N ILE A 13 -20.14 -23.93 -0.03
CA ILE A 13 -21.09 -22.82 0.06
C ILE A 13 -21.86 -22.94 1.38
N ALA A 14 -21.12 -22.77 2.47
CA ALA A 14 -21.60 -22.29 3.76
C ALA A 14 -20.39 -21.86 4.58
N ALA A 15 -19.56 -20.96 4.04
CA ALA A 15 -18.92 -20.02 4.93
C ALA A 15 -20.10 -19.29 5.60
N LEU A 16 -20.28 -19.47 6.90
CA LEU A 16 -21.08 -18.53 7.68
C LEU A 16 -20.65 -17.14 7.23
N ALA A 17 -21.58 -16.35 6.68
CA ALA A 17 -21.26 -15.01 6.22
C ALA A 17 -20.54 -14.31 7.36
N SER A 18 -19.32 -13.81 7.10
CA SER A 18 -18.54 -13.12 8.13
C SER A 18 -19.40 -12.03 8.75
N GLN A 19 -19.20 -11.80 10.03
CA GLN A 19 -19.93 -10.80 10.80
C GLN A 19 -18.97 -9.68 11.18
N VAL A 20 -19.50 -8.49 11.43
CA VAL A 20 -18.68 -7.34 11.86
C VAL A 20 -17.95 -7.60 13.18
N THR A 21 -18.45 -8.54 14.00
CA THR A 21 -17.84 -8.99 15.25
C THR A 21 -16.66 -9.94 15.05
N ASP A 22 -16.46 -10.49 13.85
CA ASP A 22 -15.29 -11.34 13.53
C ASP A 22 -13.97 -10.54 13.51
N TYR A 23 -14.06 -9.22 13.69
CA TYR A 23 -12.92 -8.34 13.99
C TYR A 23 -12.28 -8.65 15.35
N ALA A 24 -13.04 -9.25 16.27
CA ALA A 24 -12.54 -9.60 17.59
C ALA A 24 -11.54 -10.77 17.50
N PRO A 25 -10.37 -10.66 18.14
CA PRO A 25 -9.42 -11.77 18.21
C PRO A 25 -9.95 -12.89 19.12
N LYS A 26 -9.39 -14.09 18.96
CA LYS A 26 -9.64 -15.20 19.88
C LYS A 26 -8.57 -15.20 20.96
N THR A 27 -8.97 -14.93 22.20
CA THR A 27 -8.07 -14.98 23.36
C THR A 27 -8.17 -16.31 24.09
N ASN A 28 -7.19 -16.61 24.94
CA ASN A 28 -7.14 -17.87 25.70
C ASN A 28 -7.10 -19.13 24.83
N VAL A 29 -6.54 -19.02 23.62
CA VAL A 29 -6.29 -20.19 22.78
C VAL A 29 -5.00 -20.89 23.22
N GLU A 30 -4.94 -22.20 23.06
CA GLU A 30 -3.74 -22.96 23.38
C GLU A 30 -2.58 -22.53 22.47
N CYS A 31 -1.46 -22.15 23.07
CA CYS A 31 -0.23 -21.88 22.32
C CYS A 31 0.29 -23.16 21.64
N PRO A 32 0.99 -23.06 20.50
CA PRO A 32 1.71 -24.21 19.96
C PRO A 32 2.79 -24.68 20.94
N ASP A 33 3.27 -25.91 20.79
CA ASP A 33 4.41 -26.40 21.54
C ASP A 33 5.65 -25.53 21.25
N LEU A 34 5.95 -24.62 22.17
CA LEU A 34 7.02 -23.64 22.03
C LEU A 34 8.42 -24.28 21.97
N SER A 35 8.56 -25.55 22.34
CA SER A 35 9.83 -26.28 22.23
C SER A 35 10.15 -26.70 20.79
N THR A 36 9.13 -26.84 19.95
CA THR A 36 9.25 -27.26 18.54
C THR A 36 8.83 -26.17 17.56
N ALA A 37 7.96 -25.25 17.98
CA ALA A 37 7.47 -24.12 17.21
C ALA A 37 7.57 -22.82 18.04
N PRO A 38 8.78 -22.27 18.25
CA PRO A 38 8.94 -21.01 18.95
C PRO A 38 8.20 -19.89 18.21
N LEU A 39 7.53 -19.01 18.96
CA LEU A 39 6.83 -17.86 18.39
C LEU A 39 7.78 -16.74 17.99
N ILE A 40 8.98 -16.69 18.60
CA ILE A 40 10.01 -15.68 18.35
C ILE A 40 11.16 -16.29 17.57
N ARG A 41 11.59 -15.57 16.53
CA ARG A 41 12.76 -15.85 15.70
C ARG A 41 13.75 -14.71 15.83
N SER A 42 14.84 -14.92 16.57
CA SER A 42 15.92 -13.93 16.71
C SER A 42 17.07 -14.23 15.75
N PHE A 43 17.70 -13.16 15.25
CA PHE A 43 18.88 -13.23 14.39
C PHE A 43 19.84 -12.08 14.75
N SER A 44 21.09 -12.16 14.30
CA SER A 44 22.05 -11.07 14.55
C SER A 44 22.04 -10.07 13.40
N PRO A 45 22.40 -8.80 13.65
CA PRO A 45 22.53 -7.79 12.59
C PRO A 45 23.50 -8.22 11.48
N GLN A 46 24.58 -8.93 11.83
CA GLN A 46 25.62 -9.37 10.88
C GLN A 46 25.26 -10.65 10.12
N ASN A 47 24.29 -11.43 10.60
CA ASN A 47 23.85 -12.67 9.97
C ASN A 47 22.31 -12.74 9.98
N GLN A 48 21.70 -11.82 9.26
CA GLN A 48 20.26 -11.79 9.09
C GLN A 48 19.77 -13.07 8.41
N THR A 49 18.68 -13.61 8.94
CA THR A 49 17.95 -14.71 8.32
C THR A 49 16.53 -14.26 8.01
N LEU A 50 15.98 -14.71 6.89
CA LEU A 50 14.56 -14.53 6.58
C LEU A 50 13.74 -15.65 7.21
N HIS A 51 12.44 -15.44 7.35
CA HIS A 51 11.54 -16.52 7.75
C HIS A 51 11.64 -17.68 6.73
N PRO A 52 11.76 -18.96 7.16
CA PRO A 52 11.95 -20.08 6.22
C PRO A 52 10.86 -20.20 5.16
N ALA A 53 9.60 -19.87 5.50
CA ALA A 53 8.50 -19.87 4.54
C ALA A 53 8.56 -18.69 3.54
N GLU A 54 9.18 -17.55 3.88
CA GLU A 54 9.46 -16.47 2.91
C GLU A 54 10.50 -16.96 1.91
N VAL A 55 11.61 -17.56 2.40
CA VAL A 55 12.66 -18.15 1.56
C VAL A 55 12.05 -19.19 0.61
N GLY A 56 11.22 -20.10 1.13
CA GLY A 56 10.54 -21.13 0.35
C GLY A 56 9.60 -20.57 -0.70
N TYR A 57 8.77 -19.58 -0.35
CA TYR A 57 7.83 -18.94 -1.28
C TYR A 57 8.56 -18.25 -2.42
N VAL A 58 9.53 -17.40 -2.10
CA VAL A 58 10.28 -16.61 -3.10
C VAL A 58 11.14 -17.51 -3.97
N ALA A 59 11.77 -18.54 -3.40
CA ALA A 59 12.53 -19.53 -4.18
C ALA A 59 11.63 -20.32 -5.14
N THR A 60 10.44 -20.75 -4.69
CA THR A 60 9.48 -21.43 -5.57
C THR A 60 9.07 -20.51 -6.72
N ARG A 61 8.64 -19.29 -6.43
CA ARG A 61 8.25 -18.31 -7.46
C ARG A 61 9.40 -18.04 -8.45
N ARG A 62 10.64 -17.89 -7.95
CA ARG A 62 11.85 -17.69 -8.77
C ARG A 62 12.12 -18.86 -9.72
N ASN A 63 11.78 -20.08 -9.33
CA ASN A 63 12.07 -21.28 -10.11
C ASN A 63 10.90 -21.70 -11.03
N THR A 64 9.65 -21.38 -10.69
CA THR A 64 8.46 -21.90 -11.40
C THR A 64 7.67 -20.84 -12.16
N VAL A 65 7.68 -19.58 -11.72
CA VAL A 65 6.84 -18.51 -12.29
C VAL A 65 7.67 -17.46 -13.02
N ILE A 66 8.69 -16.91 -12.35
CA ILE A 66 9.50 -15.80 -12.85
C ILE A 66 10.20 -16.10 -14.19
N PRO A 67 10.75 -17.30 -14.46
CA PRO A 67 11.42 -17.56 -15.74
C PRO A 67 10.48 -17.46 -16.94
N ALA A 68 9.25 -17.97 -16.80
CA ALA A 68 8.23 -17.86 -17.83
C ALA A 68 7.73 -16.40 -17.98
N ALA A 69 7.61 -15.66 -16.88
CA ALA A 69 7.26 -14.24 -16.90
C ALA A 69 8.31 -13.39 -17.64
N TRP A 70 9.61 -13.65 -17.42
CA TRP A 70 10.67 -13.00 -18.19
C TRP A 70 10.56 -13.33 -19.68
N ALA A 71 10.36 -14.61 -20.04
CA ALA A 71 10.19 -15.01 -21.43
C ALA A 71 8.95 -14.37 -22.09
N ASP A 72 7.82 -14.22 -21.38
CA ASP A 72 6.64 -13.52 -21.89
C ASP A 72 6.90 -12.03 -22.11
N TRP A 73 7.70 -11.39 -21.23
CA TRP A 73 7.94 -9.95 -21.29
C TRP A 73 9.00 -9.55 -22.31
N ILE A 74 10.15 -10.26 -22.35
CA ILE A 74 11.31 -9.88 -23.18
C ILE A 74 11.62 -10.87 -24.31
N GLY A 75 10.81 -11.92 -24.47
CA GLY A 75 11.01 -12.94 -25.50
C GLY A 75 12.30 -13.73 -25.29
N ASP A 76 13.05 -13.95 -26.37
CA ASP A 76 14.40 -14.53 -26.33
C ASP A 76 15.50 -13.49 -26.03
N GLY A 77 15.12 -12.23 -25.79
CA GLY A 77 16.01 -11.10 -25.48
C GLY A 77 16.71 -10.48 -26.68
N SER A 78 16.49 -11.01 -27.88
CA SER A 78 17.10 -10.48 -29.11
C SER A 78 16.72 -9.01 -29.34
N SER A 79 15.49 -8.63 -28.95
CA SER A 79 15.00 -7.24 -29.01
C SER A 79 15.79 -6.28 -28.11
N LEU A 80 16.44 -6.79 -27.06
CA LEU A 80 17.33 -6.07 -26.15
C LEU A 80 18.80 -6.19 -26.56
N GLY A 81 19.13 -6.97 -27.59
CA GLY A 81 20.50 -7.28 -27.99
C GLY A 81 21.18 -8.35 -27.11
N TYR A 82 20.38 -9.19 -26.44
CA TYR A 82 20.85 -10.32 -25.64
C TYR A 82 20.33 -11.65 -26.19
N ASN A 83 20.78 -12.76 -25.60
CA ASN A 83 20.20 -14.09 -25.81
C ASN A 83 19.86 -14.67 -24.43
N LEU A 84 18.58 -14.76 -24.07
CA LEU A 84 18.15 -15.26 -22.75
C LEU A 84 18.65 -16.66 -22.47
N ALA A 85 18.81 -17.52 -23.50
CA ALA A 85 19.34 -18.87 -23.31
C ALA A 85 20.80 -18.88 -22.85
N SER A 86 21.52 -17.76 -23.00
CA SER A 86 22.87 -17.58 -22.45
C SER A 86 22.89 -17.22 -20.96
N PHE A 87 21.73 -16.95 -20.36
CA PHE A 87 21.59 -16.65 -18.93
C PHE A 87 20.99 -17.86 -18.21
N ASN A 88 21.64 -18.28 -17.12
CA ASN A 88 20.98 -19.18 -16.19
C ASN A 88 19.81 -18.41 -15.54
N SER A 89 18.61 -18.97 -15.53
CA SER A 89 17.44 -18.38 -14.85
C SER A 89 17.70 -18.06 -13.38
N SER A 90 18.63 -18.78 -12.72
CA SER A 90 19.10 -18.47 -11.38
C SER A 90 19.86 -17.15 -11.25
N LEU A 91 20.18 -16.47 -12.37
CA LEU A 91 20.81 -15.16 -12.44
C LEU A 91 19.80 -14.05 -12.76
N PHE A 92 18.53 -14.37 -13.01
CA PHE A 92 17.52 -13.35 -13.24
C PHE A 92 17.37 -12.43 -12.02
N PRO A 93 17.14 -11.12 -12.21
CA PRO A 93 17.18 -10.17 -11.11
C PRO A 93 16.05 -10.41 -10.10
N ASN A 94 16.35 -10.27 -8.81
CA ASN A 94 15.31 -10.12 -7.80
C ASN A 94 14.78 -8.69 -7.85
N ILE A 95 13.48 -8.54 -8.11
CA ILE A 95 12.81 -7.24 -8.27
C ILE A 95 11.82 -7.03 -7.12
N GLY A 96 11.85 -5.84 -6.52
CA GLY A 96 10.92 -5.43 -5.47
C GLY A 96 10.18 -4.15 -5.86
N PHE A 97 8.91 -4.05 -5.52
CA PHE A 97 8.11 -2.83 -5.68
C PHE A 97 7.95 -2.13 -4.35
N ALA A 98 8.08 -0.80 -4.30
CA ALA A 98 7.80 0.01 -3.12
C ALA A 98 6.69 1.03 -3.39
N ILE A 99 5.58 0.89 -2.68
CA ILE A 99 4.38 1.74 -2.82
C ILE A 99 4.22 2.61 -1.56
N PRO A 100 4.20 3.95 -1.71
CA PRO A 100 4.30 4.88 -0.59
C PRO A 100 2.97 5.14 0.10
N GLY A 101 3.08 5.89 1.19
CA GLY A 101 1.96 6.55 1.83
C GLY A 101 1.48 7.80 1.11
N GLY A 102 0.36 8.32 1.60
CA GLY A 102 -0.33 9.48 0.99
C GLY A 102 -1.83 9.26 0.76
N GLY A 103 -2.49 8.48 1.62
CA GLY A 103 -3.93 8.25 1.60
C GLY A 103 -4.46 7.72 0.27
N LEU A 104 -5.66 8.17 -0.12
CA LEU A 104 -6.33 7.73 -1.34
C LEU A 104 -5.57 8.13 -2.62
N ARG A 105 -4.82 9.24 -2.60
CA ARG A 105 -3.98 9.64 -3.73
C ARG A 105 -2.91 8.58 -4.00
N ALA A 106 -2.13 8.23 -2.97
CA ALA A 106 -1.08 7.22 -3.09
C ALA A 106 -1.64 5.84 -3.44
N ALA A 107 -2.82 5.49 -2.92
CA ALA A 107 -3.49 4.25 -3.27
C ALA A 107 -3.89 4.19 -4.76
N GLN A 108 -4.54 5.24 -5.28
CA GLN A 108 -4.92 5.33 -6.70
C GLN A 108 -3.68 5.38 -7.61
N TYR A 109 -2.66 6.15 -7.24
CA TYR A 109 -1.39 6.20 -7.98
C TYR A 109 -0.72 4.83 -8.01
N GLY A 110 -0.56 4.18 -6.84
CA GLY A 110 -0.01 2.84 -6.70
C GLY A 110 -0.69 1.84 -7.61
N ALA A 111 -2.02 1.74 -7.53
CA ALA A 111 -2.81 0.84 -8.37
C ALA A 111 -2.65 1.14 -9.87
N ALA A 112 -2.74 2.41 -10.28
CA ALA A 112 -2.61 2.79 -11.70
C ALA A 112 -1.19 2.53 -12.26
N VAL A 113 -0.14 2.71 -11.46
CA VAL A 113 1.23 2.31 -11.86
C VAL A 113 1.31 0.80 -12.02
N LEU A 114 0.77 0.01 -11.08
CA LEU A 114 0.73 -1.45 -11.22
C LEU A 114 -0.02 -1.87 -12.48
N GLN A 115 -1.15 -1.23 -12.81
CA GLN A 115 -1.92 -1.47 -14.04
C GLN A 115 -1.07 -1.24 -15.31
N ALA A 116 -0.25 -0.18 -15.32
CA ALA A 116 0.64 0.16 -16.43
C ALA A 116 1.87 -0.76 -16.57
N LEU A 117 2.12 -1.61 -15.57
CA LEU A 117 3.23 -2.57 -15.51
C LEU A 117 2.76 -4.03 -15.54
N ASP A 118 1.44 -4.25 -15.61
CA ASP A 118 0.80 -5.56 -15.60
C ASP A 118 0.69 -6.14 -17.03
N ALA A 119 1.21 -7.35 -17.24
CA ALA A 119 1.08 -8.08 -18.51
C ALA A 119 -0.38 -8.41 -18.88
N ARG A 120 -1.31 -8.36 -17.93
CA ARG A 120 -2.75 -8.56 -18.18
C ARG A 120 -3.42 -7.33 -18.82
N ASN A 121 -2.76 -6.17 -18.81
CA ASN A 121 -3.23 -4.98 -19.51
C ASN A 121 -2.65 -4.93 -20.94
N SER A 122 -3.53 -4.95 -21.94
CA SER A 122 -3.13 -5.01 -23.35
C SER A 122 -2.34 -3.79 -23.82
N SER A 123 -2.68 -2.59 -23.35
CA SER A 123 -1.98 -1.36 -23.71
C SER A 123 -0.59 -1.26 -23.06
N ALA A 124 -0.46 -1.72 -21.81
CA ALA A 124 0.84 -1.84 -21.14
C ALA A 124 1.73 -2.87 -21.86
N LYS A 125 1.17 -4.03 -22.24
CA LYS A 125 1.90 -5.07 -22.99
C LYS A 125 2.33 -4.55 -24.36
N ALA A 126 1.48 -3.80 -25.06
CA ALA A 126 1.81 -3.16 -26.33
C ALA A 126 2.92 -2.09 -26.20
N ALA A 127 2.93 -1.34 -25.10
CA ALA A 127 3.98 -0.36 -24.79
C ALA A 127 5.31 -1.02 -24.34
N GLY A 128 5.31 -2.31 -24.05
CA GLY A 128 6.48 -3.06 -23.54
C GLY A 128 6.74 -2.85 -22.05
N THR A 129 5.86 -2.15 -21.32
CA THR A 129 5.95 -1.97 -19.86
C THR A 129 5.24 -3.09 -19.09
N GLY A 130 4.18 -3.66 -19.68
CA GLY A 130 3.42 -4.78 -19.12
C GLY A 130 4.25 -6.06 -19.06
N GLY A 131 4.48 -6.57 -17.85
CA GLY A 131 5.34 -7.72 -17.58
C GLY A 131 6.29 -7.49 -16.39
N LEU A 132 6.61 -6.22 -16.08
CA LEU A 132 7.46 -5.89 -14.94
C LEU A 132 6.85 -6.34 -13.60
N LEU A 133 5.53 -6.25 -13.44
CA LEU A 133 4.85 -6.76 -12.24
C LEU A 133 4.97 -8.30 -12.12
N GLN A 134 4.91 -9.02 -13.24
CA GLN A 134 4.95 -10.49 -13.25
C GLN A 134 6.33 -11.04 -12.86
N VAL A 135 7.41 -10.29 -13.08
CA VAL A 135 8.78 -10.69 -12.70
C VAL A 135 9.17 -10.25 -11.29
N ALA A 136 8.30 -9.55 -10.55
CA ALA A 136 8.56 -9.10 -9.20
C ALA A 136 8.58 -10.25 -8.18
N SER A 137 9.56 -10.22 -7.28
CA SER A 137 9.72 -11.14 -6.14
C SER A 137 9.03 -10.60 -4.89
N TYR A 138 9.07 -9.28 -4.67
CA TYR A 138 8.54 -8.62 -3.47
C TYR A 138 7.67 -7.40 -3.81
N ILE A 139 6.73 -7.08 -2.93
CA ILE A 139 5.96 -5.83 -2.94
C ILE A 139 5.85 -5.30 -1.51
N THR A 140 6.30 -4.06 -1.30
CA THR A 140 6.22 -3.34 -0.03
C THR A 140 5.21 -2.21 -0.15
N GLY A 141 4.42 -2.02 0.91
CA GLY A 141 3.45 -0.93 1.01
C GLY A 141 3.45 -0.31 2.40
N LEU A 142 3.24 1.00 2.47
CA LEU A 142 2.94 1.68 3.73
C LEU A 142 1.77 2.65 3.54
N SER A 143 1.00 2.91 4.59
CA SER A 143 -0.15 3.83 4.58
C SER A 143 -1.05 3.59 3.36
N GLY A 144 -1.30 4.57 2.47
CA GLY A 144 -2.05 4.36 1.22
C GLY A 144 -1.58 3.18 0.35
N GLY A 145 -0.28 2.91 0.29
CA GLY A 145 0.28 1.74 -0.40
C GLY A 145 -0.02 0.40 0.28
N SER A 146 -0.25 0.41 1.60
CA SER A 146 -0.73 -0.77 2.31
C SER A 146 -2.17 -1.13 1.89
N TRP A 147 -3.00 -0.13 1.57
CA TRP A 147 -4.38 -0.32 1.14
C TRP A 147 -4.46 -1.02 -0.20
N VAL A 148 -3.59 -0.62 -1.15
CA VAL A 148 -3.47 -1.29 -2.47
C VAL A 148 -3.01 -2.73 -2.31
N THR A 149 -1.97 -2.95 -1.50
CA THR A 149 -1.37 -4.27 -1.30
C THR A 149 -2.37 -5.22 -0.65
N GLY A 150 -3.04 -4.80 0.42
CA GLY A 150 -4.10 -5.56 1.07
C GLY A 150 -5.29 -5.80 0.16
N SER A 151 -5.78 -4.76 -0.54
CA SER A 151 -6.92 -4.87 -1.45
C SER A 151 -6.67 -5.89 -2.56
N LEU A 152 -5.50 -5.87 -3.20
CA LEU A 152 -5.14 -6.85 -4.23
C LEU A 152 -5.17 -8.27 -3.67
N LEU A 153 -4.54 -8.53 -2.51
CA LEU A 153 -4.44 -9.87 -1.94
C LEU A 153 -5.82 -10.40 -1.52
N PHE A 154 -6.56 -9.65 -0.71
CA PHE A 154 -7.84 -10.09 -0.17
C PHE A 154 -8.99 -10.12 -1.19
N ASN A 155 -8.79 -9.59 -2.39
CA ASN A 155 -9.68 -9.80 -3.54
C ASN A 155 -9.16 -10.89 -4.51
N ASN A 156 -8.21 -11.73 -4.08
CA ASN A 156 -7.62 -12.82 -4.87
C ASN A 156 -6.89 -12.33 -6.15
N TRP A 157 -6.21 -11.20 -6.04
CA TRP A 157 -5.32 -10.60 -7.05
C TRP A 157 -5.97 -10.40 -8.44
N PRO A 158 -7.10 -9.69 -8.54
CA PRO A 158 -7.76 -9.45 -9.80
C PRO A 158 -6.91 -8.51 -10.69
N THR A 159 -7.40 -8.17 -11.89
CA THR A 159 -6.81 -7.04 -12.60
C THR A 159 -7.10 -5.76 -11.82
N VAL A 160 -6.24 -4.74 -11.97
CA VAL A 160 -6.46 -3.46 -11.28
C VAL A 160 -7.77 -2.79 -11.73
N ASP A 161 -8.18 -2.94 -12.99
CA ASP A 161 -9.45 -2.38 -13.46
C ASP A 161 -10.64 -3.03 -12.73
N ASP A 162 -10.65 -4.36 -12.60
CA ASP A 162 -11.69 -5.09 -11.85
C ASP A 162 -11.66 -4.76 -10.36
N LEU A 163 -10.47 -4.58 -9.77
CA LEU A 163 -10.30 -4.22 -8.35
C LEU A 163 -10.95 -2.88 -8.03
N VAL A 164 -10.72 -1.89 -8.90
CA VAL A 164 -11.06 -0.49 -8.63
C VAL A 164 -12.48 -0.18 -9.10
N PHE A 165 -12.88 -0.67 -10.27
CA PHE A 165 -14.15 -0.33 -10.90
C PHE A 165 -15.21 -1.43 -10.79
N GLY A 166 -14.84 -2.60 -10.26
CA GLY A 166 -15.69 -3.77 -10.19
C GLY A 166 -15.84 -4.47 -11.54
N ASN A 167 -16.27 -5.73 -11.50
CA ASN A 167 -16.49 -6.55 -12.71
C ASN A 167 -17.98 -6.83 -12.96
N GLY A 168 -18.87 -6.25 -12.15
CA GLY A 168 -20.32 -6.47 -12.22
C GLY A 168 -20.78 -7.87 -11.81
N GLN A 169 -19.89 -8.67 -11.21
CA GLN A 169 -20.16 -10.02 -10.72
C GLN A 169 -19.84 -10.10 -9.22
N ASP A 170 -18.65 -10.60 -8.87
CA ASP A 170 -18.18 -10.86 -7.52
C ASP A 170 -17.33 -9.73 -6.93
N LEU A 171 -16.93 -8.75 -7.74
CA LEU A 171 -16.18 -7.56 -7.30
C LEU A 171 -17.02 -6.29 -7.47
N SER A 172 -17.30 -5.62 -6.34
CA SER A 172 -18.02 -4.35 -6.30
C SER A 172 -17.16 -3.15 -6.73
N GLY A 173 -15.83 -3.30 -6.73
CA GLY A 173 -14.89 -2.20 -6.91
C GLY A 173 -14.61 -1.43 -5.62
N TRP A 174 -13.66 -0.50 -5.68
CA TRP A 174 -13.44 0.46 -4.60
C TRP A 174 -14.58 1.47 -4.56
N LEU A 175 -14.99 1.85 -3.35
CA LEU A 175 -16.13 2.75 -3.13
C LEU A 175 -15.68 4.18 -2.79
N LEU A 176 -14.67 4.70 -3.51
CA LEU A 176 -14.01 5.97 -3.16
C LEU A 176 -14.89 7.21 -3.29
N ASP A 177 -16.03 7.11 -3.95
CA ASP A 177 -17.01 8.19 -4.07
C ASP A 177 -17.94 8.29 -2.85
N LEU A 178 -17.93 7.28 -1.96
CA LEU A 178 -18.53 7.37 -0.64
C LEU A 178 -17.50 7.99 0.31
N PRO A 179 -17.82 9.09 1.01
CA PRO A 179 -16.91 9.66 2.01
C PRO A 179 -16.58 8.66 3.12
N PHE A 180 -15.29 8.57 3.47
CA PHE A 180 -14.80 7.62 4.48
C PHE A 180 -15.47 7.78 5.86
N ALA A 181 -15.63 9.02 6.30
CA ALA A 181 -16.12 9.33 7.64
C ALA A 181 -17.61 9.67 7.69
N THR A 182 -18.20 10.14 6.59
CA THR A 182 -19.62 10.55 6.51
C THR A 182 -20.29 10.07 5.21
N PRO A 183 -20.42 8.75 5.02
CA PRO A 183 -20.90 8.16 3.77
C PRO A 183 -22.32 8.60 3.36
N ASP A 184 -23.15 9.08 4.30
CA ASP A 184 -24.49 9.65 4.04
C ASP A 184 -24.51 11.20 4.17
N GLY A 185 -23.39 11.86 3.85
CA GLY A 185 -23.25 13.31 3.90
C GLY A 185 -22.99 13.88 5.29
N ASP A 186 -22.81 15.19 5.37
CA ASP A 186 -22.23 15.90 6.54
C ASP A 186 -23.03 15.77 7.85
N ASN A 187 -24.30 15.34 7.79
CA ASN A 187 -25.10 15.14 8.98
C ASN A 187 -24.68 13.86 9.70
N VAL A 188 -23.76 13.99 10.66
CA VAL A 188 -23.29 12.85 11.48
C VAL A 188 -24.44 12.13 12.18
N LEU A 189 -25.58 12.78 12.46
CA LEU A 189 -26.75 12.20 13.13
C LEU A 189 -27.78 11.58 12.18
N SER A 190 -27.53 11.49 10.87
CA SER A 190 -28.45 10.81 9.96
C SER A 190 -28.56 9.32 10.29
N ASP A 191 -29.72 8.72 10.00
CA ASP A 191 -29.97 7.30 10.32
C ASP A 191 -28.94 6.37 9.67
N LEU A 192 -28.52 6.66 8.44
CA LEU A 192 -27.54 5.85 7.71
C LEU A 192 -26.11 6.06 8.24
N ASN A 193 -25.71 7.29 8.56
CA ASN A 193 -24.43 7.53 9.23
C ASN A 193 -24.39 6.86 10.62
N GLN A 194 -25.49 6.91 11.37
CA GLN A 194 -25.57 6.20 12.66
C GLN A 194 -25.51 4.68 12.51
N ALA A 195 -26.11 4.11 11.46
CA ALA A 195 -26.00 2.68 11.14
C ALA A 195 -24.54 2.30 10.81
N PHE A 196 -23.87 3.09 9.97
CA PHE A 196 -22.46 2.90 9.63
C PHE A 196 -21.56 3.01 10.88
N PHE A 197 -21.71 4.07 11.67
CA PHE A 197 -20.96 4.24 12.92
C PHE A 197 -21.23 3.13 13.93
N GLY A 198 -22.49 2.68 14.04
CA GLY A 198 -22.86 1.54 14.89
C GLY A 198 -22.17 0.26 14.44
N SER A 199 -22.10 -0.01 13.14
CA SER A 199 -21.37 -1.14 12.57
C SER A 199 -19.89 -1.12 12.93
N VAL A 200 -19.23 0.02 12.68
CA VAL A 200 -17.81 0.22 13.00
C VAL A 200 -17.55 0.02 14.50
N LEU A 201 -18.35 0.67 15.35
CA LEU A 201 -18.23 0.56 16.81
C LEU A 201 -18.50 -0.85 17.33
N TRP A 202 -19.40 -1.63 16.71
CA TRP A 202 -19.61 -3.02 17.10
C TRP A 202 -18.40 -3.91 16.87
N SER A 203 -17.63 -3.70 15.79
CA SER A 203 -16.34 -4.38 15.62
C SER A 203 -15.39 -4.08 16.78
N ILE A 204 -15.32 -2.81 17.19
CA ILE A 204 -14.40 -2.31 18.22
C ILE A 204 -14.80 -2.81 19.61
N ILE A 205 -16.09 -2.73 19.95
CA ILE A 205 -16.65 -3.27 21.20
C ILE A 205 -16.44 -4.78 21.28
N ALA A 206 -16.59 -5.50 20.16
CA ALA A 206 -16.32 -6.94 20.13
C ALA A 206 -14.84 -7.24 20.44
N LYS A 207 -13.89 -6.46 19.90
CA LYS A 207 -12.45 -6.57 20.23
C LYS A 207 -12.17 -6.25 21.71
N ASP A 208 -12.70 -5.16 22.23
CA ASP A 208 -12.57 -4.77 23.64
C ASP A 208 -13.13 -5.84 24.59
N SER A 209 -14.24 -6.48 24.22
CA SER A 209 -14.84 -7.57 25.01
C SER A 209 -13.92 -8.78 25.20
N GLN A 210 -12.88 -8.91 24.37
CA GLN A 210 -11.85 -9.94 24.49
C GLN A 210 -10.67 -9.51 25.38
N GLY A 211 -10.70 -8.30 25.93
CA GLY A 211 -9.67 -7.73 26.79
C GLY A 211 -8.48 -7.12 26.04
N ILE A 212 -8.68 -6.73 24.78
CA ILE A 212 -7.66 -6.07 23.95
C ILE A 212 -7.99 -4.58 23.85
N ASP A 213 -7.06 -3.73 24.28
CA ASP A 213 -7.24 -2.27 24.23
C ASP A 213 -7.35 -1.76 22.78
N THR A 214 -8.13 -0.70 22.59
CA THR A 214 -8.43 -0.11 21.28
C THR A 214 -7.95 1.34 21.19
N SER A 215 -8.02 1.95 20.01
CA SER A 215 -7.76 3.37 19.79
C SER A 215 -8.53 3.91 18.58
N ILE A 216 -8.35 5.19 18.21
CA ILE A 216 -8.90 5.74 16.96
C ILE A 216 -8.40 5.00 15.70
N THR A 217 -7.31 4.23 15.80
CA THR A 217 -6.84 3.40 14.71
C THR A 217 -7.85 2.30 14.36
N ASP A 218 -8.57 1.74 15.34
CA ASP A 218 -9.55 0.68 15.07
C ASP A 218 -10.74 1.13 14.19
N PRO A 219 -11.45 2.25 14.46
CA PRO A 219 -12.48 2.74 13.56
C PRO A 219 -11.90 3.14 12.20
N TRP A 220 -10.71 3.75 12.17
CA TRP A 220 -10.01 4.06 10.93
C TRP A 220 -9.74 2.81 10.08
N SER A 221 -9.24 1.75 10.70
CA SER A 221 -9.03 0.43 10.08
C SER A 221 -10.30 -0.15 9.49
N ARG A 222 -11.43 -0.02 10.20
CA ARG A 222 -12.74 -0.47 9.69
C ARG A 222 -13.17 0.37 8.50
N MET A 223 -13.06 1.70 8.54
CA MET A 223 -13.35 2.55 7.39
C MET A 223 -12.52 2.16 6.17
N ILE A 224 -11.22 1.89 6.35
CA ILE A 224 -10.35 1.39 5.27
C ILE A 224 -10.89 0.05 4.73
N SER A 225 -11.25 -0.90 5.60
CA SER A 225 -11.81 -2.20 5.18
C SER A 225 -13.06 -2.05 4.32
N TYR A 226 -13.96 -1.14 4.66
CA TYR A 226 -15.18 -0.87 3.88
C TYR A 226 -14.90 -0.50 2.42
N HIS A 227 -13.80 0.21 2.17
CA HIS A 227 -13.49 0.75 0.85
C HIS A 227 -12.55 -0.15 0.02
N PHE A 228 -11.72 -0.95 0.68
CA PHE A 228 -10.62 -1.69 0.03
C PHE A 228 -10.71 -3.21 0.11
N LEU A 229 -11.40 -3.78 1.10
CA LEU A 229 -11.55 -5.23 1.23
C LEU A 229 -12.86 -5.71 0.58
N ASN A 230 -12.93 -7.02 0.33
CA ASN A 230 -14.16 -7.63 -0.18
C ASN A 230 -15.30 -7.59 0.90
N GLN A 231 -16.46 -8.14 0.56
CA GLN A 231 -17.70 -8.14 1.37
C GLN A 231 -18.47 -6.82 1.44
N THR A 232 -17.90 -5.69 1.02
CA THR A 232 -18.64 -4.43 0.90
C THR A 232 -19.12 -4.19 -0.53
N SER A 233 -20.37 -3.76 -0.66
CA SER A 233 -21.01 -3.28 -1.87
C SER A 233 -21.86 -2.06 -1.53
N ARG A 234 -22.34 -1.33 -2.55
CA ARG A 234 -23.26 -0.20 -2.32
C ARG A 234 -24.58 -0.64 -1.69
N GLN A 235 -25.00 -1.88 -1.94
CA GLN A 235 -26.27 -2.41 -1.45
C GLN A 235 -26.22 -2.72 0.05
N ASN A 236 -25.05 -3.10 0.56
CA ASN A 236 -24.90 -3.51 1.95
C ASN A 236 -24.08 -2.53 2.81
N PHE A 237 -23.61 -1.40 2.24
CA PHE A 237 -22.72 -0.44 2.92
C PHE A 237 -23.23 0.06 4.28
N PHE A 238 -24.54 0.18 4.45
CA PHE A 238 -25.18 0.66 5.68
C PHE A 238 -25.85 -0.46 6.50
N THR A 239 -25.50 -1.71 6.22
CA THR A 239 -26.06 -2.90 6.86
C THR A 239 -24.96 -3.75 7.47
N ASN A 240 -25.29 -4.74 8.28
CA ASN A 240 -24.33 -5.72 8.81
C ASN A 240 -24.57 -7.12 8.23
N ASP A 241 -25.11 -7.19 7.00
CA ASP A 241 -25.38 -8.46 6.32
C ASP A 241 -24.07 -9.21 5.98
N THR A 242 -22.93 -8.53 6.07
CA THR A 242 -21.58 -9.08 5.89
C THR A 242 -20.61 -8.50 6.91
N GLY A 243 -19.38 -9.04 6.96
CA GLY A 243 -18.34 -8.54 7.85
C GLY A 243 -17.64 -7.26 7.37
N HIS A 244 -17.86 -6.81 6.12
CA HIS A 244 -17.16 -5.64 5.56
C HIS A 244 -15.63 -5.73 5.76
N GLY A 245 -15.05 -6.89 5.47
CA GLY A 245 -13.63 -7.17 5.69
C GLY A 245 -13.24 -7.64 7.09
N ALA A 246 -14.15 -7.63 8.07
CA ALA A 246 -13.90 -8.22 9.40
C ALA A 246 -13.74 -9.74 9.29
N GLY A 247 -12.80 -10.30 10.05
CA GLY A 247 -12.45 -11.72 10.04
C GLY A 247 -11.44 -12.11 8.95
N GLN A 248 -11.02 -11.19 8.10
CA GLN A 248 -9.93 -11.43 7.15
C GLN A 248 -8.59 -11.20 7.86
N LEU A 249 -7.76 -12.24 7.94
CA LEU A 249 -6.49 -12.19 8.66
C LEU A 249 -5.31 -12.10 7.69
N TRP A 250 -4.33 -11.27 8.00
CA TRP A 250 -3.11 -11.15 7.19
C TRP A 250 -2.27 -12.43 7.21
N SER A 251 -2.28 -13.15 8.33
CA SER A 251 -1.70 -14.49 8.44
C SER A 251 -2.43 -15.56 7.63
N ASP A 252 -3.64 -15.29 7.12
CA ASP A 252 -4.39 -16.18 6.21
C ASP A 252 -4.10 -15.91 4.72
N ILE A 253 -3.25 -14.92 4.38
CA ILE A 253 -2.81 -14.71 2.98
C ILE A 253 -2.27 -15.99 2.32
N PRO A 254 -1.54 -16.91 3.01
CA PRO A 254 -1.13 -18.18 2.42
C PRO A 254 -2.26 -19.12 2.00
N LEU A 255 -3.50 -18.86 2.44
CA LEU A 255 -4.70 -19.59 2.02
C LEU A 255 -5.34 -19.00 0.75
N ILE A 256 -4.92 -17.81 0.33
CA ILE A 256 -5.47 -17.14 -0.85
C ILE A 256 -4.96 -17.84 -2.12
N PRO A 257 -5.85 -18.21 -3.07
CA PRO A 257 -5.45 -18.95 -4.27
C PRO A 257 -4.32 -18.29 -5.08
N ALA A 258 -4.35 -16.96 -5.25
CA ALA A 258 -3.30 -16.22 -5.94
C ALA A 258 -1.92 -16.38 -5.27
N TYR A 259 -1.87 -16.42 -3.94
CA TYR A 259 -0.65 -16.70 -3.18
C TYR A 259 -0.24 -18.17 -3.31
N GLN A 260 -1.15 -19.13 -3.13
CA GLN A 260 -0.85 -20.56 -3.27
C GLN A 260 -0.26 -20.91 -4.65
N ASN A 261 -0.75 -20.25 -5.69
CA ASN A 261 -0.25 -20.39 -7.06
C ASN A 261 1.08 -19.64 -7.31
N HIS A 262 1.66 -19.00 -6.30
CA HIS A 262 2.86 -18.19 -6.37
C HIS A 262 2.76 -17.11 -7.45
N SER A 263 1.54 -16.64 -7.76
CA SER A 263 1.28 -15.72 -8.86
C SER A 263 1.51 -14.26 -8.49
N VAL A 264 1.61 -13.97 -7.20
CA VAL A 264 1.81 -12.63 -6.63
C VAL A 264 3.23 -12.48 -6.04
N PRO A 265 3.81 -11.26 -6.02
CA PRO A 265 5.02 -10.99 -5.26
C PRO A 265 4.78 -11.18 -3.74
N PHE A 266 5.82 -11.49 -2.98
CA PHE A 266 5.70 -11.64 -1.53
C PHE A 266 5.40 -10.28 -0.87
N PRO A 267 4.29 -10.15 -0.11
CA PRO A 267 3.84 -8.86 0.40
C PRO A 267 4.42 -8.52 1.77
N ILE A 268 4.76 -7.24 1.95
CA ILE A 268 5.30 -6.69 3.20
C ILE A 268 4.64 -5.33 3.46
N ILE A 269 4.07 -5.13 4.64
CA ILE A 269 3.58 -3.82 5.09
C ILE A 269 4.54 -3.21 6.10
N VAL A 270 4.78 -1.91 6.01
CA VAL A 270 5.67 -1.19 6.94
C VAL A 270 4.86 -0.35 7.92
N ALA A 271 5.26 -0.40 9.19
CA ALA A 271 4.77 0.51 10.23
C ALA A 271 5.96 0.99 11.07
N ASP A 272 5.88 2.23 11.55
CA ASP A 272 6.83 2.78 12.51
C ASP A 272 6.31 2.55 13.92
N SER A 273 7.15 2.77 14.94
CA SER A 273 6.72 2.83 16.33
C SER A 273 7.21 4.09 17.01
N ARG A 274 6.28 4.78 17.67
CA ARG A 274 6.62 5.77 18.68
C ARG A 274 7.16 5.02 19.91
N PRO A 275 8.23 5.49 20.58
CA PRO A 275 8.64 4.92 21.85
C PRO A 275 7.50 4.98 22.87
N THR A 276 7.26 3.89 23.57
CA THR A 276 6.11 3.77 24.48
C THR A 276 6.14 4.83 25.59
N GLY A 277 5.01 5.52 25.80
CA GLY A 277 4.89 6.58 26.82
C GLY A 277 5.53 7.92 26.41
N SER A 278 6.02 8.03 25.18
CA SER A 278 6.46 9.30 24.61
C SER A 278 5.26 10.18 24.22
N ASN A 279 5.42 11.50 24.33
CA ASN A 279 4.45 12.49 23.85
C ASN A 279 4.84 13.10 22.49
N LEU A 280 5.66 12.39 21.72
CA LEU A 280 6.06 12.85 20.38
C LEU A 280 4.83 12.91 19.46
N THR A 281 4.53 14.13 19.02
CA THR A 281 3.49 14.47 18.04
C THR A 281 4.10 14.96 16.71
N THR A 282 5.42 14.83 16.56
CA THR A 282 6.16 15.29 15.39
C THR A 282 6.73 14.10 14.61
N VAL A 283 7.38 14.39 13.49
CA VAL A 283 8.23 13.44 12.77
C VAL A 283 9.13 12.68 13.74
N LEU A 284 9.19 11.36 13.57
CA LEU A 284 10.05 10.48 14.33
C LEU A 284 11.52 10.61 13.91
N PRO A 285 12.47 10.43 14.83
CA PRO A 285 13.89 10.38 14.48
C PRO A 285 14.20 9.13 13.65
N LEU A 286 15.25 9.18 12.83
CA LEU A 286 15.63 8.11 11.89
C LEU A 286 16.12 6.82 12.57
N ASP A 287 16.44 6.85 13.86
CA ASP A 287 16.80 5.67 14.66
C ASP A 287 15.57 4.94 15.22
N SER A 288 14.36 5.42 14.95
CA SER A 288 13.12 4.73 15.31
C SER A 288 13.06 3.34 14.67
N VAL A 289 12.54 2.38 15.43
CA VAL A 289 12.39 0.99 14.98
C VAL A 289 11.29 0.90 13.94
N VAL A 290 11.67 0.35 12.78
CA VAL A 290 10.74 0.05 11.69
C VAL A 290 10.31 -1.41 11.78
N TYR A 291 9.00 -1.64 11.66
CA TYR A 291 8.39 -2.96 11.67
C TYR A 291 7.92 -3.36 10.28
N GLU A 292 8.19 -4.61 9.94
CA GLU A 292 7.76 -5.29 8.73
C GLU A 292 6.69 -6.32 9.10
N ILE A 293 5.50 -6.16 8.53
CA ILE A 293 4.35 -7.04 8.73
C ILE A 293 4.17 -7.87 7.46
N THR A 294 4.55 -9.13 7.52
CA THR A 294 4.43 -10.11 6.43
C THR A 294 3.31 -11.10 6.77
N PRO A 295 2.82 -11.93 5.83
CA PRO A 295 1.89 -13.02 6.16
C PRO A 295 2.39 -14.02 7.21
N LEU A 296 3.68 -13.97 7.57
CA LEU A 296 4.36 -14.96 8.37
C LEU A 296 4.75 -14.42 9.74
N GLU A 297 5.21 -13.17 9.79
CA GLU A 297 5.74 -12.55 11.00
C GLU A 297 5.59 -11.03 11.00
N LEU A 298 5.45 -10.48 12.21
CA LEU A 298 5.81 -9.11 12.56
C LEU A 298 7.29 -9.13 12.92
N ALA A 299 8.14 -8.43 12.17
CA ALA A 299 9.58 -8.44 12.40
C ALA A 299 10.19 -7.04 12.31
N SER A 300 11.37 -6.88 12.89
CA SER A 300 12.23 -5.74 12.57
C SER A 300 13.61 -6.25 12.19
N TYR A 301 14.06 -5.84 11.01
CA TYR A 301 15.40 -6.12 10.48
C TYR A 301 16.41 -5.04 10.84
N ASP A 302 15.98 -4.01 11.58
CA ASP A 302 16.88 -3.02 12.16
C ASP A 302 17.85 -3.69 13.14
N PRO A 303 19.09 -3.18 13.25
CA PRO A 303 20.09 -3.77 14.12
C PRO A 303 19.70 -3.69 15.60
N PHE A 304 18.78 -2.78 15.98
CA PHE A 304 18.30 -2.59 17.34
C PHE A 304 17.46 -3.76 17.85
N LEU A 305 16.64 -4.39 17.00
CA LEU A 305 15.73 -5.48 17.40
C LEU A 305 16.12 -6.82 16.78
N SER A 306 16.29 -6.89 15.45
CA SER A 306 16.70 -8.11 14.72
C SER A 306 15.94 -9.37 15.14
N THR A 307 14.61 -9.23 15.28
CA THR A 307 13.74 -10.28 15.81
C THR A 307 12.40 -10.26 15.07
N GLY A 308 11.85 -11.44 14.81
CA GLY A 308 10.51 -11.66 14.25
C GLY A 308 9.62 -12.44 15.20
N MET A 309 8.32 -12.16 15.15
CA MET A 309 7.25 -12.83 15.89
C MET A 309 6.25 -13.42 14.90
N ASN A 310 5.87 -14.69 15.06
CA ASN A 310 4.84 -15.32 14.25
C ASN A 310 3.55 -14.49 14.24
N LEU A 311 3.12 -14.04 13.05
CA LEU A 311 2.03 -13.09 12.92
C LEU A 311 0.69 -13.64 13.41
N THR A 312 0.46 -14.95 13.22
CA THR A 312 -0.77 -15.64 13.68
C THR A 312 -1.03 -15.40 15.17
N TYR A 313 0.06 -15.25 15.94
CA TYR A 313 0.04 -15.10 17.39
C TYR A 313 0.43 -13.68 17.86
N ALA A 314 0.51 -12.69 16.97
CA ALA A 314 1.03 -11.35 17.28
C ALA A 314 0.19 -10.59 18.33
N GLY A 315 -1.06 -10.98 18.57
CA GLY A 315 -1.86 -10.47 19.69
C GLY A 315 -1.43 -11.00 21.07
N THR A 316 -0.45 -11.90 21.13
CA THR A 316 0.01 -12.50 22.39
C THR A 316 1.08 -11.63 23.02
N HIS A 317 0.85 -11.19 24.25
CA HIS A 317 1.89 -10.59 25.07
C HIS A 317 2.92 -11.66 25.48
N LEU A 318 4.19 -11.46 25.11
CA LEU A 318 5.29 -12.34 25.48
C LEU A 318 6.29 -11.60 26.34
N SER A 319 6.74 -12.23 27.43
CA SER A 319 7.87 -11.78 28.24
C SER A 319 9.02 -12.75 28.05
N ALA A 320 10.16 -12.27 27.53
CA ALA A 320 11.32 -13.08 27.20
C ALA A 320 10.96 -14.29 26.30
N GLY A 321 10.07 -14.06 25.32
CA GLY A 321 9.64 -15.06 24.35
C GLY A 321 8.63 -16.10 24.85
N ARG A 322 8.04 -15.91 26.04
CA ARG A 322 7.02 -16.80 26.60
C ARG A 322 5.79 -16.03 27.06
N SER A 323 4.61 -16.63 26.91
CA SER A 323 3.38 -16.10 27.51
C SER A 323 3.51 -16.11 29.04
N PRO A 324 3.13 -15.04 29.77
CA PRO A 324 3.23 -14.99 31.23
C PRO A 324 2.49 -16.11 31.96
N THR A 325 1.43 -16.65 31.37
CA THR A 325 0.65 -17.78 31.91
C THR A 325 1.09 -19.13 31.33
N GLY A 326 2.03 -19.14 30.38
CA GLY A 326 2.66 -20.33 29.81
C GLY A 326 1.85 -21.11 28.77
N SER A 327 0.52 -20.93 28.70
CA SER A 327 -0.36 -21.73 27.83
C SER A 327 -1.37 -20.94 27.00
N SER A 328 -1.56 -19.65 27.26
CA SER A 328 -2.57 -18.83 26.59
C SER A 328 -1.95 -17.91 25.54
N CYS A 329 -2.41 -18.07 24.32
CA CYS A 329 -2.08 -17.25 23.16
C CYS A 329 -3.33 -16.50 22.65
N VAL A 330 -3.12 -15.57 21.74
CA VAL A 330 -4.16 -14.80 21.04
C VAL A 330 -3.97 -14.97 19.54
N THR A 331 -5.04 -15.29 18.82
CA THR A 331 -5.06 -15.38 17.35
C THR A 331 -6.11 -14.46 16.74
N GLY A 332 -5.97 -14.13 15.46
CA GLY A 332 -6.92 -13.27 14.73
C GLY A 332 -6.84 -11.79 15.12
N PHE A 333 -5.76 -11.38 15.80
CA PHE A 333 -5.45 -9.97 16.10
C PHE A 333 -5.01 -9.21 14.84
N ASP A 334 -4.38 -9.91 13.91
CA ASP A 334 -3.82 -9.46 12.65
C ASP A 334 -4.89 -9.27 11.56
N GLN A 335 -6.03 -8.67 11.93
CA GLN A 335 -7.08 -8.29 10.99
C GLN A 335 -6.47 -7.47 9.85
N ALA A 336 -6.78 -7.82 8.60
CA ALA A 336 -6.23 -7.17 7.41
C ALA A 336 -6.45 -5.65 7.44
N GLY A 337 -7.65 -5.21 7.86
CA GLY A 337 -7.97 -3.80 8.09
C GLY A 337 -7.12 -3.16 9.19
N PHE A 338 -6.84 -3.90 10.28
CA PHE A 338 -6.02 -3.40 11.38
C PHE A 338 -4.55 -3.23 10.99
N ILE A 339 -4.00 -4.14 10.19
CA ILE A 339 -2.63 -4.00 9.64
C ILE A 339 -2.53 -2.81 8.70
N MET A 340 -3.48 -2.68 7.75
CA MET A 340 -3.54 -1.52 6.85
C MET A 340 -3.71 -0.20 7.60
N GLY A 341 -4.55 -0.18 8.64
CA GLY A 341 -4.75 1.03 9.45
C GLY A 341 -3.60 1.32 10.42
N SER A 342 -2.90 0.32 10.95
CA SER A 342 -1.68 0.53 11.76
C SER A 342 -0.60 1.22 10.92
N SER A 343 -0.41 0.75 9.69
CA SER A 343 0.48 1.36 8.69
C SER A 343 0.02 2.75 8.23
N ALA A 344 -1.21 3.16 8.54
CA ALA A 344 -1.82 4.45 8.19
C ALA A 344 -2.28 5.24 9.42
N SER A 345 -1.72 4.96 10.60
CA SER A 345 -2.15 5.56 11.87
C SER A 345 -1.34 6.81 12.18
N LEU A 346 -1.73 7.94 11.56
CA LEU A 346 -1.03 9.22 11.70
C LEU A 346 -1.60 10.15 12.78
N PHE A 347 -2.58 9.67 13.55
CA PHE A 347 -3.34 10.49 14.49
C PHE A 347 -2.47 11.17 15.55
N ASN A 348 -1.35 10.57 15.93
CA ASN A 348 -0.36 11.20 16.82
C ASN A 348 0.16 12.55 16.31
N GLN A 349 0.16 12.78 15.00
CA GLN A 349 0.66 14.02 14.38
C GLN A 349 -0.45 15.04 14.09
N ILE A 350 -1.69 14.59 13.94
CA ILE A 350 -2.79 15.44 13.43
C ILE A 350 -3.92 15.66 14.44
N LEU A 351 -4.05 14.82 15.47
CA LEU A 351 -5.08 14.92 16.50
C LEU A 351 -4.60 15.84 17.63
N ASP A 352 -5.33 16.92 17.85
CA ASP A 352 -5.13 17.83 18.97
C ASP A 352 -6.23 17.62 20.01
N PHE A 353 -5.91 16.84 21.06
CA PHE A 353 -6.82 16.57 22.17
C PHE A 353 -7.17 17.80 22.99
N ALA A 354 -6.28 18.81 23.07
CA ALA A 354 -6.53 19.99 23.87
C ALA A 354 -7.64 20.86 23.27
N HIS A 355 -7.72 20.88 21.94
CA HIS A 355 -8.71 21.66 21.20
C HIS A 355 -9.83 20.81 20.60
N ASN A 356 -9.76 19.48 20.72
CA ASN A 356 -10.67 18.52 20.09
C ASN A 356 -10.78 18.81 18.58
N THR A 357 -9.64 18.85 17.90
CA THR A 357 -9.56 19.09 16.45
C THR A 357 -8.65 18.06 15.78
N ILE A 358 -8.93 17.74 14.52
CA ILE A 358 -8.01 16.97 13.68
C ILE A 358 -7.57 17.88 12.54
N SER A 359 -6.28 18.20 12.51
CA SER A 359 -5.70 19.06 11.47
C SER A 359 -5.65 18.35 10.12
N GLN A 360 -5.53 19.13 9.05
CA GLN A 360 -5.36 18.70 7.65
C GLN A 360 -6.59 18.03 6.99
N PHE A 361 -7.48 17.39 7.74
CA PHE A 361 -8.78 16.96 7.23
C PHE A 361 -9.73 18.13 6.97
N SER A 362 -10.75 17.88 6.14
CA SER A 362 -11.89 18.79 6.03
C SER A 362 -12.59 18.92 7.40
N GLN A 363 -13.28 20.03 7.63
CA GLN A 363 -14.01 20.24 8.88
C GLN A 363 -15.04 19.13 9.14
N ASN A 364 -15.69 18.63 8.08
CA ASN A 364 -16.72 17.60 8.19
C ASN A 364 -16.11 16.23 8.54
N ASP A 365 -15.03 15.84 7.85
CA ASP A 365 -14.33 14.58 8.14
C ASP A 365 -13.76 14.58 9.55
N GLY A 366 -13.11 15.69 9.95
CA GLY A 366 -12.58 15.87 11.31
C GLY A 366 -13.68 15.75 12.36
N ASN A 367 -14.83 16.42 12.17
CA ASN A 367 -15.95 16.34 13.10
C ASN A 367 -16.51 14.92 13.24
N ALA A 368 -16.59 14.16 12.14
CA ALA A 368 -17.10 12.80 12.16
C ALA A 368 -16.14 11.80 12.83
N LEU A 369 -14.84 11.93 12.56
CA LEU A 369 -13.80 11.14 13.24
C LEU A 369 -13.80 11.43 14.75
N LEU A 370 -13.93 12.70 15.15
CA LEU A 370 -14.05 13.07 16.57
C LEU A 370 -15.36 12.59 17.19
N TYR A 371 -16.48 12.60 16.45
CA TYR A 371 -17.74 12.05 16.92
C TYR A 371 -17.60 10.54 17.22
N LEU A 372 -16.98 9.80 16.31
CA LEU A 372 -16.69 8.38 16.50
C LEU A 372 -15.73 8.13 17.65
N LEU A 373 -14.65 8.90 17.75
CA LEU A 373 -13.71 8.79 18.87
C LEU A 373 -14.42 9.00 20.20
N ASN A 374 -15.24 10.06 20.32
CA ASN A 374 -16.00 10.32 21.54
C ASN A 374 -16.94 9.17 21.91
N ARG A 375 -17.62 8.56 20.93
CA ARG A 375 -18.46 7.37 21.17
C ARG A 375 -17.66 6.13 21.52
N GLN A 376 -16.49 5.94 20.92
CA GLN A 376 -15.59 4.86 21.29
C GLN A 376 -15.16 5.01 22.75
N LEU A 377 -14.70 6.20 23.14
CA LEU A 377 -14.24 6.48 24.51
C LEU A 377 -15.34 6.33 25.57
N THR A 378 -16.62 6.35 25.20
CA THR A 378 -17.72 6.04 26.15
C THR A 378 -17.94 4.54 26.33
N ASP A 379 -17.59 3.72 25.33
CA ASP A 379 -18.03 2.33 25.24
C ASP A 379 -16.90 1.30 25.43
N VAL A 380 -15.64 1.67 25.18
CA VAL A 380 -14.50 0.74 25.21
C VAL A 380 -13.28 1.31 25.93
N ARG A 381 -12.35 0.44 26.31
CA ARG A 381 -11.07 0.83 26.88
C ARG A 381 -10.09 1.23 25.78
N THR A 382 -9.30 2.24 26.10
CA THR A 382 -8.16 2.67 25.31
C THR A 382 -6.90 2.71 26.16
N ARG A 383 -5.75 2.63 25.49
CA ARG A 383 -4.43 2.70 26.13
C ARG A 383 -3.72 4.00 25.75
N ALA A 384 -3.39 4.11 24.47
CA ALA A 384 -3.03 5.35 23.82
C ALA A 384 -4.07 5.58 22.72
N ASP A 385 -4.69 6.76 22.73
CA ASP A 385 -5.86 7.06 21.91
C ASP A 385 -5.51 7.31 20.43
N ASP A 386 -4.24 7.62 20.14
CA ASP A 386 -3.75 8.19 18.88
C ASP A 386 -2.82 7.26 18.06
N VAL A 387 -2.64 6.01 18.50
CA VAL A 387 -1.73 5.02 17.90
C VAL A 387 -2.39 3.65 17.79
N ALA A 388 -1.83 2.78 16.95
CA ALA A 388 -2.23 1.38 16.94
C ALA A 388 -1.61 0.65 18.14
N ASN A 389 -2.45 0.22 19.09
CA ASN A 389 -2.00 -0.51 20.27
C ASN A 389 -1.74 -1.98 19.91
N TRP A 390 -0.48 -2.40 19.93
CA TRP A 390 -0.06 -3.79 19.69
C TRP A 390 0.51 -4.39 20.98
N PRO A 391 0.09 -5.60 21.41
CA PRO A 391 0.79 -6.32 22.46
C PRO A 391 2.25 -6.50 22.07
N ASN A 392 3.20 -6.22 22.96
CA ASN A 392 4.62 -6.32 22.62
C ASN A 392 5.10 -7.79 22.71
N PRO A 393 5.40 -8.46 21.59
CA PRO A 393 5.95 -9.81 21.65
C PRO A 393 7.47 -9.80 21.92
N PHE A 394 8.10 -8.62 21.87
CA PHE A 394 9.54 -8.42 21.99
C PHE A 394 9.97 -7.95 23.38
N GLN A 395 9.08 -7.97 24.38
CA GLN A 395 9.46 -7.62 25.74
C GLN A 395 10.58 -8.56 26.23
N GLY A 396 11.64 -7.96 26.79
CA GLY A 396 12.84 -8.66 27.24
C GLY A 396 13.79 -9.08 26.11
N GLN A 397 13.53 -8.71 24.85
CA GLN A 397 14.48 -8.88 23.75
C GLN A 397 15.42 -7.67 23.67
N ARG A 398 16.71 -7.92 23.37
CA ARG A 398 17.72 -6.88 23.10
C ARG A 398 17.69 -5.72 24.11
N THR A 399 17.63 -6.02 25.40
CA THR A 399 17.39 -5.05 26.49
C THR A 399 18.43 -3.94 26.60
N ASP A 400 19.57 -4.09 25.94
CA ASP A 400 20.67 -3.13 25.85
C ASP A 400 20.47 -2.06 24.77
N VAL A 401 19.69 -2.34 23.71
CA VAL A 401 19.58 -1.46 22.53
C VAL A 401 18.16 -1.25 22.00
N PHE A 402 17.21 -2.15 22.29
CA PHE A 402 15.84 -2.00 21.84
C PHE A 402 15.06 -1.09 22.79
N GLN A 403 14.58 0.04 22.26
CA GLN A 403 13.96 1.11 23.04
C GLN A 403 12.74 0.64 23.86
N ASP A 404 11.95 -0.30 23.33
CA ASP A 404 10.70 -0.78 23.94
C ASP A 404 10.87 -2.15 24.63
N ALA A 405 12.12 -2.55 24.97
CA ALA A 405 12.40 -3.86 25.57
C ALA A 405 11.69 -4.10 26.92
N ASN A 406 11.32 -3.03 27.64
CA ASN A 406 10.59 -3.13 28.90
C ASN A 406 9.07 -2.90 28.76
N ALA A 407 8.61 -2.43 27.59
CA ALA A 407 7.22 -2.12 27.35
C ALA A 407 6.40 -3.40 27.17
N THR A 408 5.16 -3.40 27.67
CA THR A 408 4.21 -4.51 27.46
C THR A 408 3.37 -4.32 26.19
N TRP A 409 3.40 -3.12 25.60
CA TRP A 409 2.71 -2.78 24.37
C TRP A 409 3.66 -1.98 23.47
N LEU A 410 3.41 -2.03 22.17
CA LEU A 410 4.02 -1.19 21.15
C LEU A 410 2.98 -0.17 20.69
N GLU A 411 3.45 1.04 20.43
CA GLU A 411 2.65 2.15 19.90
C GLU A 411 2.96 2.30 18.40
N LEU A 412 2.38 1.44 17.57
CA LEU A 412 2.63 1.47 16.14
C LEU A 412 1.89 2.63 15.47
N ILE A 413 2.55 3.29 14.53
CA ILE A 413 2.03 4.46 13.79
C ILE A 413 2.32 4.31 12.29
N ASP A 414 1.85 5.30 11.51
CA ASP A 414 2.04 5.33 10.06
C ASP A 414 3.52 5.13 9.69
N GLY A 415 3.79 4.22 8.74
CA GLY A 415 5.16 3.87 8.33
C GLY A 415 5.93 4.98 7.63
N ALA A 416 5.30 6.12 7.34
CA ALA A 416 5.94 7.33 6.84
C ALA A 416 6.39 8.29 7.95
N SER A 417 6.17 7.96 9.23
CA SER A 417 6.33 8.90 10.34
C SER A 417 7.78 9.34 10.58
N ASN A 418 8.76 8.58 10.11
CA ASN A 418 10.18 8.93 10.06
C ASN A 418 10.60 9.61 8.73
N GLN A 419 9.65 10.05 7.91
CA GLN A 419 9.80 10.59 6.54
C GLN A 419 10.28 9.60 5.47
N GLU A 420 10.43 8.30 5.77
CA GLU A 420 10.63 7.26 4.76
C GLU A 420 9.31 6.86 4.08
N ASN A 421 8.59 7.84 3.50
CA ASN A 421 7.24 7.63 2.94
C ASN A 421 7.15 6.56 1.84
N VAL A 422 8.25 6.23 1.16
CA VAL A 422 8.38 5.05 0.31
C VAL A 422 9.07 3.92 1.11
N PRO A 423 8.46 2.72 1.22
CA PRO A 423 8.97 1.62 2.03
C PRO A 423 10.15 0.88 1.38
N TYR A 424 11.31 1.54 1.29
CA TYR A 424 12.54 0.96 0.77
C TYR A 424 13.21 -0.01 1.74
N GLY A 425 13.13 0.27 3.04
CA GLY A 425 13.83 -0.47 4.10
C GLY A 425 13.77 -2.00 3.90
N PRO A 426 12.58 -2.60 3.80
CA PRO A 426 12.47 -4.05 3.62
C PRO A 426 13.18 -4.55 2.35
N LEU A 427 13.16 -3.79 1.26
CA LEU A 427 13.79 -4.19 -0.01
C LEU A 427 15.32 -4.05 0.03
N LEU A 428 15.87 -3.29 0.98
CA LEU A 428 17.30 -3.11 1.18
C LEU A 428 17.90 -4.10 2.17
N VAL A 429 17.09 -4.86 2.91
CA VAL A 429 17.57 -5.95 3.78
C VAL A 429 18.50 -6.89 3.00
N LYS A 430 19.76 -7.02 3.45
CA LYS A 430 20.81 -7.76 2.70
C LYS A 430 20.38 -9.19 2.40
N ALA A 431 19.70 -9.84 3.35
CA ALA A 431 19.23 -11.21 3.23
C ALA A 431 18.21 -11.43 2.08
N ARG A 432 17.46 -10.40 1.67
CA ARG A 432 16.54 -10.50 0.52
C ARG A 432 17.25 -10.39 -0.82
N ASN A 433 18.47 -9.85 -0.83
CA ASN A 433 19.36 -9.75 -1.99
C ASN A 433 18.64 -9.24 -3.26
N LEU A 434 17.98 -8.08 -3.12
CA LEU A 434 17.35 -7.39 -4.25
C LEU A 434 18.43 -6.84 -5.20
N ASP A 435 18.09 -6.87 -6.48
CA ASP A 435 18.91 -6.35 -7.58
C ASP A 435 18.34 -5.05 -8.13
N VAL A 436 17.01 -4.98 -8.19
CA VAL A 436 16.26 -3.84 -8.71
C VAL A 436 15.11 -3.51 -7.77
N ILE A 437 14.92 -2.23 -7.49
CA ILE A 437 13.76 -1.70 -6.79
C ILE A 437 12.98 -0.81 -7.76
N VAL A 438 11.66 -1.04 -7.86
CA VAL A 438 10.73 -0.18 -8.59
C VAL A 438 10.03 0.72 -7.57
N THR A 439 10.32 2.01 -7.62
CA THR A 439 9.69 3.01 -6.77
C THR A 439 8.44 3.54 -7.44
N VAL A 440 7.31 3.46 -6.74
CA VAL A 440 6.03 4.02 -7.17
C VAL A 440 5.78 5.33 -6.42
N GLU A 441 6.49 6.41 -6.74
CA GLU A 441 6.46 7.63 -5.92
C GLU A 441 5.18 8.47 -6.14
N GLY A 442 4.21 8.38 -5.22
CA GLY A 442 2.92 9.09 -5.25
C GLY A 442 2.73 10.14 -4.16
N SER A 443 3.81 10.60 -3.53
CA SER A 443 3.79 11.60 -2.45
C SER A 443 3.33 13.00 -2.92
N ALA A 444 2.97 13.85 -1.95
CA ALA A 444 2.66 15.27 -2.17
C ALA A 444 3.58 16.14 -1.31
N ASP A 445 4.85 16.17 -1.69
CA ASP A 445 5.89 16.79 -0.88
C ASP A 445 6.14 18.26 -1.24
N ASP A 446 5.84 18.66 -2.49
CA ASP A 446 5.89 20.07 -2.91
C ASP A 446 4.75 20.85 -2.22
N PRO A 447 5.07 21.84 -1.36
CA PRO A 447 4.05 22.60 -0.64
C PRO A 447 3.20 23.51 -1.54
N ILE A 448 3.58 23.70 -2.81
CA ILE A 448 2.85 24.56 -3.74
C ILE A 448 1.86 23.75 -4.58
N ASN A 449 2.31 22.67 -5.21
CA ASN A 449 1.51 21.92 -6.18
C ASN A 449 1.38 20.42 -5.87
N ASN A 450 1.80 19.95 -4.69
CA ASN A 450 1.61 18.55 -4.25
C ASN A 450 2.24 17.48 -5.17
N TRP A 451 3.35 17.81 -5.83
CA TRP A 451 4.17 16.83 -6.55
C TRP A 451 5.22 16.20 -5.63
N PRO A 452 5.69 14.98 -5.92
CA PRO A 452 6.87 14.45 -5.27
C PRO A 452 8.09 15.35 -5.46
N ASN A 453 8.95 15.43 -4.46
CA ASN A 453 10.19 16.21 -4.52
C ASN A 453 11.44 15.41 -4.09
N GLY A 454 11.31 14.10 -3.88
CA GLY A 454 12.43 13.24 -3.48
C GLY A 454 12.75 13.22 -1.98
N SER A 455 11.89 13.81 -1.13
CA SER A 455 12.11 13.80 0.32
C SER A 455 12.30 12.38 0.88
N SER A 456 11.44 11.43 0.51
CA SER A 456 11.55 10.05 0.99
C SER A 456 12.87 9.33 0.62
N PRO A 457 13.30 9.25 -0.65
CA PRO A 457 14.57 8.59 -0.97
C PRO A 457 15.78 9.26 -0.33
N ILE A 458 15.74 10.58 -0.09
CA ILE A 458 16.79 11.30 0.67
C ILE A 458 16.82 10.79 2.12
N GLN A 459 15.67 10.71 2.79
CA GLN A 459 15.59 10.28 4.20
C GLN A 459 15.99 8.81 4.35
N THR A 460 15.57 7.94 3.43
CA THR A 460 16.06 6.56 3.39
C THR A 460 17.56 6.52 3.21
N SER A 461 18.15 7.27 2.26
CA SER A 461 19.60 7.31 2.07
C SER A 461 20.36 7.72 3.34
N LEU A 462 19.86 8.74 4.05
CA LEU A 462 20.42 9.21 5.32
C LEU A 462 20.34 8.13 6.41
N ARG A 463 19.19 7.49 6.58
CA ARG A 463 19.01 6.43 7.58
C ARG A 463 19.89 5.21 7.29
N GLN A 464 19.97 4.81 6.02
CA GLN A 464 20.84 3.73 5.59
C GLN A 464 22.30 4.00 5.96
N PHE A 465 22.76 5.23 5.70
CA PHE A 465 24.12 5.65 6.01
C PHE A 465 24.38 5.73 7.53
N GLN A 466 23.43 6.22 8.32
CA GLN A 466 23.65 6.47 9.75
C GLN A 466 23.48 5.23 10.64
N PHE A 467 22.50 4.37 10.34
CA PHE A 467 22.05 3.34 11.30
C PHE A 467 22.04 1.93 10.75
N LEU A 468 21.95 1.73 9.42
CA LEU A 468 21.58 0.42 8.86
C LEU A 468 22.67 -0.27 8.02
N GLN A 469 23.88 0.29 7.95
CA GLN A 469 24.97 -0.23 7.13
C GLN A 469 25.30 -1.72 7.39
N GLU A 470 25.08 -2.21 8.61
CA GLU A 470 25.32 -3.62 8.97
C GLU A 470 24.27 -4.55 8.36
N THR A 471 23.00 -4.14 8.37
CA THR A 471 21.81 -4.95 8.07
C THR A 471 21.26 -4.76 6.66
N HIS A 472 21.52 -3.61 6.05
CA HIS A 472 20.91 -3.20 4.79
C HIS A 472 21.95 -2.81 3.75
N LYS A 473 21.59 -2.98 2.48
CA LYS A 473 22.31 -2.44 1.34
C LYS A 473 22.26 -0.92 1.35
N SER A 474 23.28 -0.28 0.82
CA SER A 474 23.29 1.17 0.65
C SER A 474 22.20 1.61 -0.32
N PHE A 475 21.72 2.85 -0.18
CA PHE A 475 20.91 3.49 -1.23
C PHE A 475 21.82 3.97 -2.36
N PRO A 476 21.43 3.85 -3.64
CA PRO A 476 22.25 4.35 -4.75
C PRO A 476 22.40 5.88 -4.72
N PRO A 477 23.37 6.44 -5.46
CA PRO A 477 23.49 7.88 -5.65
C PRO A 477 22.20 8.50 -6.24
N ILE A 478 21.73 9.56 -5.60
CA ILE A 478 20.55 10.37 -5.94
C ILE A 478 20.87 11.85 -5.75
N PRO A 479 20.03 12.79 -6.22
CA PRO A 479 20.12 14.18 -5.79
C PRO A 479 20.02 14.28 -4.26
N THR A 480 20.75 15.21 -3.63
CA THR A 480 20.92 15.24 -2.17
C THR A 480 19.92 16.15 -1.46
N THR A 481 19.21 17.01 -2.19
CA THR A 481 18.16 17.89 -1.64
C THR A 481 16.88 17.82 -2.46
N PRO A 482 15.71 18.14 -1.88
CA PRO A 482 14.47 18.23 -2.63
C PRO A 482 14.52 19.23 -3.79
N GLN A 483 15.27 20.33 -3.61
CA GLN A 483 15.46 21.31 -4.67
C GLN A 483 16.27 20.72 -5.84
N ASP A 484 17.30 19.91 -5.56
CA ASP A 484 18.06 19.24 -6.63
C ASP A 484 17.20 18.24 -7.41
N PHE A 485 16.30 17.52 -6.74
CA PHE A 485 15.31 16.65 -7.41
C PHE A 485 14.45 17.44 -8.41
N ILE A 486 14.02 18.64 -8.01
CA ILE A 486 13.22 19.55 -8.84
C ILE A 486 14.07 20.12 -9.98
N ASP A 487 15.25 20.67 -9.70
CA ASP A 487 16.09 21.37 -10.67
C ASP A 487 16.65 20.42 -11.74
N THR A 488 16.91 19.18 -11.37
CA THR A 488 17.29 18.11 -12.32
C THR A 488 16.10 17.53 -13.08
N GLY A 489 14.88 17.78 -12.60
CA GLY A 489 13.63 17.29 -13.17
C GLY A 489 13.37 15.80 -12.97
N VAL A 490 14.19 15.09 -12.19
CA VAL A 490 14.00 13.65 -11.93
C VAL A 490 12.71 13.36 -11.16
N ASN A 491 12.15 14.36 -10.47
CA ASN A 491 10.86 14.26 -9.80
C ASN A 491 9.65 14.26 -10.75
N ALA A 492 9.84 14.50 -12.04
CA ALA A 492 8.77 14.67 -13.02
C ALA A 492 8.96 13.80 -14.28
N ARG A 493 9.78 12.74 -14.19
CA ARG A 493 9.97 11.72 -15.25
C ARG A 493 10.49 10.40 -14.67
N PRO A 494 10.35 9.27 -15.38
CA PRO A 494 11.06 8.06 -15.03
C PRO A 494 12.57 8.29 -14.98
N THR A 495 13.23 7.76 -13.94
CA THR A 495 14.68 7.91 -13.74
C THR A 495 15.28 6.60 -13.21
N PHE A 496 16.49 6.26 -13.64
CA PHE A 496 17.25 5.13 -13.09
C PHE A 496 18.35 5.67 -12.17
N PHE A 497 18.35 5.24 -10.90
CA PHE A 497 19.44 5.52 -9.96
C PHE A 497 20.34 4.29 -9.77
N GLY A 498 21.62 4.53 -9.50
CA GLY A 498 22.58 3.45 -9.24
C GLY A 498 22.91 2.62 -10.48
N CYS A 499 22.92 3.21 -11.66
CA CYS A 499 23.10 2.47 -12.91
C CYS A 499 24.43 1.70 -12.98
N ASP A 500 25.51 2.36 -12.57
CA ASP A 500 26.88 1.91 -12.76
C ASP A 500 27.59 1.76 -11.41
N PRO A 501 27.29 0.69 -10.64
CA PRO A 501 27.95 0.44 -9.37
C PRO A 501 29.44 0.14 -9.59
N GLY A 502 30.28 0.70 -8.74
CA GLY A 502 31.68 0.31 -8.61
C GLY A 502 31.83 -1.09 -8.01
N ALA A 503 33.06 -1.60 -7.99
CA ALA A 503 33.35 -2.97 -7.51
C ALA A 503 33.02 -3.19 -6.02
N THR A 504 33.01 -2.13 -5.22
CA THR A 504 32.72 -2.16 -3.77
C THR A 504 31.30 -1.72 -3.44
N ASP A 505 30.53 -1.30 -4.44
CA ASP A 505 29.20 -0.76 -4.24
C ASP A 505 28.18 -1.90 -4.09
N ASP A 506 27.44 -1.89 -2.97
CA ASP A 506 26.36 -2.83 -2.70
C ASP A 506 25.04 -2.05 -2.58
N PHE A 507 24.49 -1.67 -3.74
CA PHE A 507 23.17 -1.07 -3.87
C PHE A 507 22.40 -1.63 -5.08
N PRO A 508 21.07 -1.74 -5.00
CA PRO A 508 20.25 -2.12 -6.15
C PRO A 508 20.18 -0.99 -7.19
N LEU A 509 19.82 -1.33 -8.42
CA LEU A 509 19.34 -0.32 -9.38
C LEU A 509 17.93 0.11 -8.94
N VAL A 510 17.66 1.41 -8.90
CA VAL A 510 16.32 1.92 -8.57
C VAL A 510 15.66 2.48 -9.83
N ILE A 511 14.53 1.92 -10.22
CA ILE A 511 13.64 2.45 -11.26
C ILE A 511 12.64 3.37 -10.56
N TYR A 512 12.86 4.67 -10.67
CA TYR A 512 12.04 5.69 -10.02
C TYR A 512 10.92 6.17 -10.92
N LEU A 513 9.65 5.94 -10.52
CA LEU A 513 8.45 6.30 -11.27
C LEU A 513 7.59 7.28 -10.46
N PRO A 514 7.83 8.60 -10.58
CA PRO A 514 7.10 9.61 -9.83
C PRO A 514 5.76 9.99 -10.45
N ASN A 515 4.80 10.32 -9.59
CA ASN A 515 3.58 11.01 -9.98
C ASN A 515 4.00 12.34 -10.58
N ALA A 516 3.78 12.47 -11.87
CA ALA A 516 4.33 13.57 -12.65
C ALA A 516 3.22 14.29 -13.41
N PRO A 517 3.39 15.60 -13.66
CA PRO A 517 2.58 16.35 -14.60
C PRO A 517 2.43 15.64 -15.96
N PRO A 518 1.27 15.74 -16.62
CA PRO A 518 1.06 15.08 -17.90
C PRO A 518 2.09 15.46 -18.97
N ILE A 519 2.80 14.44 -19.43
CA ILE A 519 2.86 14.03 -20.83
C ILE A 519 2.46 15.05 -21.91
N SER A 520 1.16 15.21 -22.04
CA SER A 520 0.52 15.92 -23.14
C SER A 520 0.37 17.42 -22.89
N GLY A 521 0.71 17.92 -21.69
CA GLY A 521 0.33 19.27 -21.27
C GLY A 521 -1.17 19.42 -20.95
N SER A 522 -1.88 18.29 -20.81
CA SER A 522 -3.25 18.27 -20.28
C SER A 522 -3.28 18.70 -18.81
N ASP A 523 -4.47 19.04 -18.34
CA ASP A 523 -4.67 19.50 -16.97
C ASP A 523 -4.34 18.36 -15.96
N PRO A 524 -3.50 18.63 -14.95
CA PRO A 524 -3.18 17.66 -13.90
C PRO A 524 -4.39 17.38 -13.01
N VAL A 525 -4.67 16.10 -12.77
CA VAL A 525 -5.75 15.65 -11.87
C VAL A 525 -5.24 14.72 -10.76
N THR A 526 -3.94 14.41 -10.73
CA THR A 526 -3.35 13.40 -9.82
C THR A 526 -2.65 13.99 -8.60
N ASN A 527 -2.40 15.30 -8.58
CA ASN A 527 -1.71 16.02 -7.50
C ASN A 527 -2.68 16.59 -6.46
N THR A 528 -3.62 15.76 -6.03
CA THR A 528 -4.57 16.06 -4.95
C THR A 528 -3.89 16.13 -3.59
N ALA A 529 -4.57 16.72 -2.60
CA ALA A 529 -4.08 16.73 -1.22
C ALA A 529 -4.12 15.33 -0.58
N THR A 530 -3.23 15.07 0.38
CA THR A 530 -3.14 13.76 1.06
C THR A 530 -4.42 13.39 1.81
N PHE A 531 -5.09 14.41 2.35
CA PHE A 531 -6.28 14.29 3.21
C PHE A 531 -7.61 14.36 2.45
N GLN A 532 -7.57 14.32 1.12
CA GLN A 532 -8.78 14.12 0.33
C GLN A 532 -9.25 12.67 0.49
N LEU A 533 -10.40 12.50 1.16
CA LEU A 533 -10.98 11.21 1.53
C LEU A 533 -12.14 10.74 0.63
N SER A 534 -12.42 11.45 -0.46
CA SER A 534 -13.38 11.03 -1.47
C SER A 534 -12.98 11.45 -2.87
N TYR A 535 -13.35 10.64 -3.86
CA TYR A 535 -13.10 10.85 -5.28
C TYR A 535 -14.33 10.36 -6.03
N THR A 536 -14.89 11.19 -6.92
CA THR A 536 -15.95 10.67 -7.78
C THR A 536 -15.38 9.60 -8.73
N LEU A 537 -16.25 8.74 -9.25
CA LEU A 537 -15.86 7.77 -10.27
C LEU A 537 -15.22 8.44 -11.51
N LEU A 538 -15.65 9.66 -11.85
CA LEU A 538 -15.06 10.44 -12.94
C LEU A 538 -13.61 10.83 -12.61
N HIS A 539 -13.36 11.37 -11.42
CA HIS A 539 -12.01 11.70 -10.97
C HIS A 539 -11.12 10.47 -10.95
N THR A 540 -11.56 9.36 -10.35
CA THR A 540 -10.79 8.11 -10.31
C THR A 540 -10.47 7.62 -11.73
N ARG A 541 -11.42 7.61 -12.67
CA ARG A 541 -11.15 7.22 -14.06
C ARG A 541 -10.11 8.14 -14.73
N LEU A 542 -10.21 9.45 -14.56
CA LEU A 542 -9.26 10.41 -15.13
C LEU A 542 -7.87 10.30 -14.49
N PHE A 543 -7.83 10.10 -13.18
CA PHE A 543 -6.61 9.85 -12.41
C PHE A 543 -5.88 8.63 -12.97
N PHE A 544 -6.57 7.48 -13.06
CA PHE A 544 -5.98 6.24 -13.58
C PHE A 544 -5.50 6.39 -15.01
N ASN A 545 -6.30 7.00 -15.89
CA ASN A 545 -5.91 7.23 -17.28
C ASN A 545 -4.66 8.11 -17.40
N GLN A 546 -4.55 9.16 -16.59
CA GLN A 546 -3.42 10.07 -16.58
C GLN A 546 -2.14 9.38 -16.08
N VAL A 547 -2.21 8.65 -14.96
CA VAL A 547 -1.07 7.89 -14.44
C VAL A 547 -0.65 6.81 -15.44
N HIS A 548 -1.59 5.99 -15.92
CA HIS A 548 -1.32 4.92 -16.87
C HIS A 548 -0.62 5.46 -18.12
N THR A 549 -1.15 6.54 -18.70
CA THR A 549 -0.55 7.19 -19.88
C THR A 549 0.88 7.66 -19.60
N ASN A 550 1.13 8.34 -18.47
CA ASN A 550 2.46 8.81 -18.11
C ASN A 550 3.45 7.65 -17.94
N ILE A 551 3.06 6.57 -17.25
CA ILE A 551 3.94 5.42 -16.99
C ILE A 551 4.30 4.66 -18.27
N ILE A 552 3.37 4.48 -19.21
CA ILE A 552 3.67 3.76 -20.45
C ILE A 552 4.40 4.61 -21.50
N SER A 553 4.51 5.93 -21.29
CA SER A 553 5.04 6.85 -22.30
C SER A 553 6.54 7.14 -22.18
N GLY A 554 7.16 6.89 -21.03
CA GLY A 554 8.56 7.26 -20.78
C GLY A 554 8.79 8.77 -20.90
N PHE A 555 9.97 9.15 -21.36
CA PHE A 555 10.37 10.55 -21.49
C PHE A 555 11.34 10.76 -22.66
N THR A 556 11.09 11.78 -23.47
CA THR A 556 12.01 12.26 -24.51
C THR A 556 12.53 13.66 -24.16
N PRO A 557 13.87 13.87 -24.04
CA PRO A 557 14.43 15.18 -23.73
C PRO A 557 13.97 16.28 -24.69
N ASN A 558 13.58 17.43 -24.13
CA ASN A 558 13.13 18.63 -24.85
C ASN A 558 11.88 18.41 -25.72
N SER A 559 11.06 17.41 -25.37
CA SER A 559 9.87 17.01 -26.13
C SER A 559 8.74 16.56 -25.21
N ASN A 560 7.51 16.73 -25.67
CA ASN A 560 6.30 16.20 -25.02
C ASN A 560 5.77 14.93 -25.70
N ASN A 561 6.52 14.39 -26.66
CA ASN A 561 6.18 13.12 -27.28
C ASN A 561 6.61 11.95 -26.39
N PRO A 562 5.81 10.88 -26.31
CA PRO A 562 6.23 9.61 -25.73
C PRO A 562 7.54 9.11 -26.34
N ASP A 563 8.38 8.47 -25.54
CA ASP A 563 9.56 7.76 -26.01
C ASP A 563 9.15 6.37 -26.54
N SER A 564 9.28 6.17 -27.85
CA SER A 564 8.96 4.90 -28.51
C SER A 564 9.82 3.72 -28.04
N ASN A 565 10.96 3.96 -27.39
CA ASN A 565 11.85 2.92 -26.85
C ASN A 565 11.65 2.68 -25.36
N TRP A 566 10.76 3.41 -24.68
CA TRP A 566 10.63 3.34 -23.22
C TRP A 566 10.43 1.93 -22.69
N GLY A 567 9.50 1.14 -23.26
CA GLY A 567 9.30 -0.24 -22.85
C GLY A 567 10.58 -1.08 -22.89
N LYS A 568 11.38 -0.93 -23.95
CA LYS A 568 12.69 -1.60 -24.05
C LYS A 568 13.70 -1.06 -23.05
N CYS A 569 13.69 0.24 -22.77
CA CYS A 569 14.56 0.85 -21.76
C CYS A 569 14.22 0.36 -20.36
N LEU A 570 12.94 0.20 -20.04
CA LEU A 570 12.48 -0.38 -18.79
C LEU A 570 12.91 -1.85 -18.67
N GLN A 571 12.78 -2.64 -19.74
CA GLN A 571 13.27 -4.01 -19.81
C GLN A 571 14.80 -4.09 -19.62
N CYS A 572 15.56 -3.20 -20.26
CA CYS A 572 17.01 -3.09 -20.08
C CYS A 572 17.38 -2.81 -18.61
N ALA A 573 16.69 -1.86 -17.95
CA ALA A 573 16.94 -1.52 -16.56
C ALA A 573 16.61 -2.67 -15.61
N ALA A 574 15.46 -3.31 -15.79
CA ALA A 574 15.02 -4.43 -14.98
C ALA A 574 15.95 -5.65 -15.12
N PHE A 575 16.51 -5.88 -16.31
CA PHE A 575 17.40 -7.01 -16.59
C PHE A 575 18.90 -6.69 -16.35
N ASP A 576 19.28 -5.43 -16.15
CA ASP A 576 20.69 -4.98 -16.19
C ASP A 576 21.60 -5.77 -15.24
N ARG A 577 21.13 -6.08 -14.02
CA ARG A 577 21.93 -6.82 -13.04
C ARG A 577 22.17 -8.29 -13.38
N ALA A 578 21.38 -8.89 -14.28
CA ALA A 578 21.63 -10.26 -14.72
C ALA A 578 22.94 -10.36 -15.49
N ARG A 579 23.23 -9.35 -16.35
CA ARG A 579 24.42 -9.34 -17.21
C ARG A 579 25.73 -9.24 -16.43
N SER A 580 25.72 -8.51 -15.31
CA SER A 580 26.91 -8.32 -14.48
C SER A 580 27.24 -9.55 -13.63
N LYS A 581 26.24 -10.41 -13.39
CA LYS A 581 26.39 -11.66 -12.63
C LYS A 581 26.90 -12.84 -13.46
N VAL A 582 26.81 -12.78 -14.78
CA VAL A 582 27.37 -13.81 -15.67
C VAL A 582 28.91 -13.75 -15.60
N THR A 583 29.58 -14.90 -15.76
CA THR A 583 31.05 -14.99 -15.80
C THR A 583 31.50 -15.51 -17.17
N PRO A 584 32.23 -14.72 -17.99
CA PRO A 584 32.57 -13.30 -17.77
C PRO A 584 31.34 -12.37 -17.89
N PRO A 585 31.37 -11.17 -17.27
CA PRO A 585 30.27 -10.21 -17.35
C PRO A 585 29.97 -9.79 -18.79
N ILE A 586 28.68 -9.73 -19.13
CA ILE A 586 28.22 -9.30 -20.45
C ILE A 586 28.10 -7.77 -20.47
N GLN A 587 28.64 -7.14 -21.52
CA GLN A 587 28.52 -5.69 -21.72
C GLN A 587 27.09 -5.31 -22.10
N ARG A 588 26.65 -4.10 -21.72
CA ARG A 588 25.34 -3.60 -22.17
C ARG A 588 25.30 -3.57 -23.70
N SER A 589 24.19 -4.00 -24.28
CA SER A 589 23.94 -3.83 -25.71
C SER A 589 23.89 -2.35 -26.09
N THR A 590 24.04 -2.04 -27.38
CA THR A 590 23.95 -0.65 -27.88
C THR A 590 22.62 0.00 -27.51
N LEU A 591 21.51 -0.74 -27.58
CA LEU A 591 20.19 -0.25 -27.19
C LEU A 591 20.14 0.07 -25.70
N CYS A 592 20.57 -0.86 -24.83
CA CYS A 592 20.55 -0.62 -23.40
C CYS A 592 21.50 0.52 -23.00
N LEU A 593 22.65 0.68 -23.66
CA LEU A 593 23.52 1.84 -23.45
C LEU A 593 22.83 3.17 -23.77
N GLN A 594 22.05 3.23 -24.84
CA GLN A 594 21.27 4.44 -25.18
C GLN A 594 20.19 4.73 -24.13
N CYS A 595 19.48 3.71 -23.67
CA CYS A 595 18.49 3.83 -22.61
C CYS A 595 19.12 4.38 -21.32
N PHE A 596 20.25 3.81 -20.89
CA PHE A 596 20.95 4.28 -19.70
C PHE A 596 21.49 5.70 -19.85
N LYS A 597 21.94 6.10 -21.05
CA LYS A 597 22.32 7.50 -21.29
C LYS A 597 21.16 8.49 -21.11
N GLN A 598 19.93 8.07 -21.40
CA GLN A 598 18.75 8.95 -21.33
C GLN A 598 18.10 8.97 -19.94
N TYR A 599 18.02 7.81 -19.29
CA TYR A 599 17.25 7.65 -18.05
C TYR A 599 18.11 7.63 -16.78
N CYS A 600 19.42 7.36 -16.90
CA CYS A 600 20.26 7.29 -15.73
C CYS A 600 20.52 8.67 -15.13
N PHE A 601 20.40 8.77 -13.80
CA PHE A 601 20.94 9.90 -13.07
C PHE A 601 22.46 9.78 -12.96
N ASP A 602 23.18 10.72 -13.58
CA ASP A 602 24.63 10.86 -13.46
C ASP A 602 24.95 12.07 -12.55
N PRO A 603 25.46 11.85 -11.33
CA PRO A 603 25.85 12.94 -10.42
C PRO A 603 26.91 13.88 -11.00
N ALA A 604 27.76 13.39 -11.93
CA ALA A 604 28.81 14.20 -12.55
C ALA A 604 28.27 15.06 -13.71
N ASN A 605 27.17 14.64 -14.33
CA ASN A 605 26.51 15.35 -15.42
C ASN A 605 24.99 15.35 -15.17
N PRO A 606 24.51 16.06 -14.14
CA PRO A 606 23.13 15.97 -13.72
C PRO A 606 22.20 16.45 -14.85
N PRO A 607 21.07 15.77 -15.06
CA PRO A 607 20.08 16.19 -16.04
C PRO A 607 19.41 17.49 -15.62
N SER A 608 18.53 18.06 -16.45
CA SER A 608 17.89 19.35 -16.17
C SER A 608 16.38 19.31 -16.32
N LYS A 609 15.66 20.01 -15.43
CA LYS A 609 14.23 20.29 -15.58
C LYS A 609 13.89 20.98 -16.90
N ALA A 610 14.83 21.72 -17.50
CA ALA A 610 14.62 22.37 -18.79
C ALA A 610 14.30 21.38 -19.92
N GLU A 611 14.68 20.10 -19.76
CA GLU A 611 14.39 19.04 -20.73
C GLU A 611 12.90 18.60 -20.72
N LEU A 612 12.09 19.12 -19.78
CA LEU A 612 10.66 18.82 -19.62
C LEU A 612 9.79 20.04 -20.00
N PRO A 613 9.59 20.33 -21.29
CA PRO A 613 8.91 21.56 -21.72
C PRO A 613 7.39 21.54 -21.46
N ASN A 614 6.82 22.69 -21.12
CA ASN A 614 5.37 22.93 -21.13
C ASN A 614 4.52 21.99 -20.23
N ARG A 615 5.07 21.53 -19.09
CA ARG A 615 4.30 20.78 -18.08
C ARG A 615 3.39 21.73 -17.29
N LYS A 616 2.10 21.46 -17.24
CA LYS A 616 1.16 22.13 -16.32
C LYS A 616 1.34 21.55 -14.92
N LEU A 617 1.51 22.39 -13.91
CA LEU A 617 1.76 21.94 -12.53
C LEU A 617 0.54 22.09 -11.61
N ILE A 618 -0.34 23.04 -11.92
CA ILE A 618 -1.47 23.39 -11.06
C ILE A 618 -2.54 22.32 -11.19
N PHE A 619 -2.98 21.78 -10.04
CA PHE A 619 -4.10 20.84 -9.97
C PHE A 619 -5.37 21.46 -10.58
N VAL A 620 -6.10 20.67 -11.36
CA VAL A 620 -7.42 21.01 -11.87
C VAL A 620 -8.39 19.94 -11.40
N ASP A 621 -9.36 20.37 -10.61
CA ASP A 621 -10.40 19.49 -10.10
C ASP A 621 -11.31 19.01 -11.25
N PRO A 622 -11.32 17.71 -11.59
CA PRO A 622 -12.19 17.19 -12.64
C PRO A 622 -13.63 17.00 -12.17
N ASP A 623 -13.92 17.12 -10.88
CA ASP A 623 -15.25 16.88 -10.34
C ASP A 623 -16.23 17.98 -10.76
N PRO A 624 -17.49 17.62 -11.06
CA PRO A 624 -18.47 18.60 -11.50
C PRO A 624 -18.79 19.58 -10.37
N GLN A 625 -18.29 20.81 -10.50
CA GLN A 625 -18.51 21.86 -9.52
C GLN A 625 -20.01 22.18 -9.39
N GLY A 626 -20.59 21.91 -8.22
CA GLY A 626 -21.97 22.25 -7.87
C GLY A 626 -23.02 21.14 -8.04
N LEU A 627 -22.67 19.94 -8.52
CA LEU A 627 -23.61 18.81 -8.61
C LEU A 627 -23.84 18.09 -7.26
N SER A 628 -22.89 18.13 -6.33
CA SER A 628 -23.09 17.60 -4.96
C SER A 628 -24.29 18.24 -4.26
N LYS A 629 -24.52 19.54 -4.49
CA LYS A 629 -25.73 20.25 -4.03
C LYS A 629 -27.00 19.75 -4.71
N ILE A 630 -26.92 19.31 -5.97
CA ILE A 630 -28.06 18.86 -6.77
C ILE A 630 -28.41 17.40 -6.44
N GLU A 631 -27.43 16.51 -6.26
CA GLU A 631 -27.65 15.13 -5.84
C GLU A 631 -28.23 15.05 -4.42
N LEU A 632 -27.73 15.85 -3.47
CA LEU A 632 -28.35 16.03 -2.14
C LEU A 632 -29.80 16.58 -2.26
N LEU A 633 -30.03 17.54 -3.15
CA LEU A 633 -31.37 18.06 -3.42
C LEU A 633 -32.32 16.99 -4.00
N PHE A 634 -31.82 16.09 -4.84
CA PHE A 634 -32.59 15.01 -5.46
C PHE A 634 -32.79 13.80 -4.53
N SER A 635 -31.83 13.47 -3.67
CA SER A 635 -31.99 12.42 -2.64
C SER A 635 -33.01 12.85 -1.59
N ASP A 636 -32.89 14.08 -1.07
CA ASP A 636 -33.77 14.61 -0.02
C ASP A 636 -35.20 14.89 -0.48
N ASN A 637 -35.40 15.11 -1.79
CA ASN A 637 -36.70 15.49 -2.35
C ASN A 637 -37.22 14.51 -3.41
N LYS A 638 -36.68 13.29 -3.50
CA LYS A 638 -37.06 12.29 -4.51
C LYS A 638 -38.58 12.09 -4.60
N PHE A 639 -39.26 12.01 -3.45
CA PHE A 639 -40.73 11.91 -3.38
C PHE A 639 -41.46 13.21 -3.77
N LYS A 640 -40.91 14.38 -3.47
CA LYS A 640 -41.50 15.67 -3.86
C LYS A 640 -41.33 15.94 -5.36
N PHE A 641 -40.22 15.52 -5.95
CA PHE A 641 -40.01 15.61 -7.40
C PHE A 641 -40.90 14.63 -8.16
N ILE A 642 -41.01 13.36 -7.70
CA ILE A 642 -41.96 12.39 -8.28
C ILE A 642 -43.41 12.89 -8.10
N GLY A 643 -43.77 13.39 -6.92
CA GLY A 643 -45.08 13.99 -6.66
C GLY A 643 -45.36 15.23 -7.50
N GLY A 644 -44.35 16.08 -7.72
CA GLY A 644 -44.41 17.24 -8.60
C GLY A 644 -44.55 16.86 -10.07
N LEU A 645 -43.87 15.81 -10.53
CA LEU A 645 -43.99 15.30 -11.90
C LEU A 645 -45.36 14.67 -12.14
N ILE A 646 -45.86 13.88 -11.19
CA ILE A 646 -47.22 13.30 -11.23
C ILE A 646 -48.27 14.41 -11.19
N GLY A 647 -48.09 15.43 -10.33
CA GLY A 647 -48.96 16.61 -10.26
C GLY A 647 -48.97 17.42 -11.56
N LEU A 648 -47.81 17.59 -12.20
CA LEU A 648 -47.70 18.27 -13.49
C LEU A 648 -48.37 17.48 -14.62
N VAL A 649 -48.17 16.16 -14.66
CA VAL A 649 -48.83 15.27 -15.64
C VAL A 649 -50.35 15.26 -15.42
N ALA A 650 -50.82 15.23 -14.18
CA ALA A 650 -52.24 15.32 -13.86
C ALA A 650 -52.85 16.69 -14.23
N PHE A 651 -52.12 17.78 -14.00
CA PHE A 651 -52.53 19.13 -14.38
C PHE A 651 -52.62 19.29 -15.90
N ILE A 652 -51.63 18.78 -16.65
CA ILE A 652 -51.63 18.77 -18.12
C ILE A 652 -52.76 17.88 -18.66
N ALA A 653 -53.05 16.74 -18.01
CA ALA A 653 -54.17 15.88 -18.39
C ALA A 653 -55.53 16.56 -18.15
N LEU A 654 -55.68 17.29 -17.04
CA LEU A 654 -56.89 18.07 -16.75
C LEU A 654 -57.12 19.20 -17.77
N LEU A 655 -56.06 19.92 -18.16
CA LEU A 655 -56.12 20.93 -19.23
C LEU A 655 -56.45 20.34 -20.60
N SER A 656 -56.05 19.08 -20.85
CA SER A 656 -56.33 18.37 -22.10
C SER A 656 -57.77 17.85 -22.22
N ILE A 657 -58.47 17.65 -21.08
CA ILE A 657 -59.82 17.06 -21.03
C ILE A 657 -60.93 18.13 -20.96
N GLY A 658 -60.57 19.41 -20.84
CA GLY A 658 -61.54 20.52 -20.93
C GLY A 658 -62.49 20.56 -19.73
N LEU A 659 -61.93 20.80 -18.54
CA LEU A 659 -62.64 21.29 -17.36
C LEU A 659 -62.31 22.77 -17.12
#